data_AF-A0A2W4QVT5-F1
#
_entry.id   AF-A0A2W4QVT5-F1
#
_cell.length_a   1.000
_cell.length_b   1.000
_cell.length_c   1.000
_cell.angle_alpha   90.00
_cell.angle_beta   90.00
_cell.angle_gamma   90.00
#
_symmetry.space_group_name_H-M   'P 1'
#
loop_
_entity.id
_entity.type
_entity.pdbx_description
1 polymer ?
#
loop_
_entity_poly.entity_id
_entity_poly.type
_entity_poly.pdbx_seq_one_letter_code
_entity_poly.pdbx_strand_id
1 'polypeptide(L)'
;MRSRFNKRPIDSALIGDQLSIKVSSIARAIRTQLYGLSNNNLRMQAKLMFSALLLGAAPAAQAANYTWLGGNGNWSNSNWSVSGFPNAAASNVFIDGGNSINSAVNLDTSASIGTLNINAGDSLSLLNGTSLNVNGGLITNNGTMSLNASNATTTLLLTSDTTLTGTGKTVVSNSANNYIDSNPGAVRTLTIGNGYTVEGGGNLGAYSNQLKVVNQGTVLANAAGGMNVSVNDSNSTVGFNNSTGQIQVADGSSLHLAGGTISGGTVQSLGNSGLSGGGTYENLTLKGVFNLSGGGTYSNVTNTGTLALNNGSSIYTTGTITNNGTMSLNASNATTTLLLTGDTTLTGTGKTVVSNSANNYIDSNPGAVRTLTIGSGYTVEGGGNLGAYSNQLKVVNQGTVLANAAGGMNVSVNDSNSTVGFNNSTGQIQVADGSSLHLAGGTISGGTITGTGSASLTGGGTYKDLALAAGSLQVANGQSLNTSGTITNNGSFTDNGTISLANNSVMANNGTFNLANNASLNAASGTFVNNGTLNITGNGTTAINAVFNNTSNGIVNDNAGNLLLAGGGVSSGNFAGAGNLTFSGGNYTLEGATIKTSNVSLTGGNLDFNLADVGKSSANALQVNGNLNLAGASLDLQGITGLTTHTGEFFDLVNVQGSISGTFNGLAEGASVAVNGVNFNLTYHGGTGNQIELVSNYTPSSVNYSTATPSNVAYVTGVQSIDTSTPQTVNLKGLDVLAGSSYTLGVNDTLNLNNGNGTLNVLQGAVFSGNGIIEGNVINAGLVRIPIVALPQVQGGYIQVIAPPAPSAAAGTAPAPVVYSNPVVIGASTVVAFIPQPATTPTNPTAAPVLPQPVSFVPNAPIITIEAPIVQVQGTYAVDASLQVTGNYTQTATGNTRLYVDGNTGASQNFSNTGGDYSQLFVGKAVTLDGSLQIVLQPELFSQFGYTPKIGDTFDFIIGSGGITLASGFKEQTFIDQAALGLFSGLNISPFSSGIASDPDKLFQISNNLFSFALIDGNTVLEATLIEPLTLNNGPTPTPTPVPSAIWMVASGILGLGAFRKKFHAQSSMSAIS
;
A
#
# COMPACT_ATOMS: atom_id res chain seq x y z
N MET A 1 -8.72 -40.83 -13.34
CA MET A 1 -8.02 -41.99 -13.96
C MET A 1 -6.51 -41.71 -13.99
N ARG A 2 -5.64 -42.72 -14.23
CA ARG A 2 -4.17 -42.58 -14.12
C ARG A 2 -3.46 -42.53 -15.49
N SER A 3 -2.58 -41.54 -15.70
CA SER A 3 -1.36 -41.61 -16.55
C SER A 3 -0.56 -40.30 -16.37
N ARG A 4 0.49 -40.21 -15.53
CA ARG A 4 1.90 -40.65 -15.68
C ARG A 4 2.73 -39.87 -16.73
N PHE A 5 3.71 -39.10 -16.23
CA PHE A 5 5.09 -38.81 -16.72
C PHE A 5 5.35 -38.67 -18.24
N ASN A 6 6.15 -37.70 -18.71
CA ASN A 6 7.57 -37.56 -18.31
C ASN A 6 8.19 -36.15 -18.53
N LYS A 7 9.52 -36.03 -18.34
CA LYS A 7 10.33 -34.79 -18.24
C LYS A 7 10.63 -34.05 -19.58
N ARG A 8 11.08 -32.79 -19.43
CA ARG A 8 11.76 -31.89 -20.40
C ARG A 8 12.88 -32.59 -21.22
N PRO A 9 13.24 -32.08 -22.41
CA PRO A 9 14.23 -30.99 -22.49
C PRO A 9 13.75 -29.73 -23.23
N ILE A 10 14.61 -28.70 -23.25
CA ILE A 10 14.53 -27.48 -24.08
C ILE A 10 15.34 -27.75 -25.34
N ASP A 11 14.86 -27.38 -26.53
CA ASP A 11 15.69 -27.43 -27.74
C ASP A 11 15.33 -26.37 -28.81
N SER A 12 16.31 -26.01 -29.63
CA SER A 12 16.31 -24.75 -30.41
C SER A 12 15.70 -24.85 -31.81
N ALA A 13 14.37 -24.82 -31.93
CA ALA A 13 13.67 -24.95 -33.22
C ALA A 13 13.33 -23.63 -33.96
N LEU A 14 13.13 -22.50 -33.26
CA LEU A 14 12.40 -21.35 -33.81
C LEU A 14 13.14 -20.44 -34.82
N ILE A 15 14.45 -20.67 -35.05
CA ILE A 15 15.29 -19.78 -35.88
C ILE A 15 15.41 -20.29 -37.33
N GLY A 16 15.25 -21.60 -37.58
CA GLY A 16 15.45 -22.19 -38.90
C GLY A 16 14.40 -21.76 -39.94
N ASP A 17 13.12 -21.92 -39.62
CA ASP A 17 12.03 -21.73 -40.58
C ASP A 17 11.87 -20.28 -41.04
N GLN A 18 12.05 -19.31 -40.13
CA GLN A 18 11.98 -17.88 -40.46
C GLN A 18 13.08 -17.44 -41.43
N LEU A 19 14.25 -18.09 -41.38
CA LEU A 19 15.34 -17.83 -42.32
C LEU A 19 15.09 -18.54 -43.67
N SER A 20 14.66 -19.80 -43.62
CA SER A 20 14.34 -20.60 -44.81
C SER A 20 13.21 -19.98 -45.66
N ILE A 21 12.14 -19.49 -45.03
CA ILE A 21 11.02 -18.83 -45.70
C ILE A 21 11.47 -17.51 -46.37
N LYS A 22 12.33 -16.71 -45.72
CA LYS A 22 12.87 -15.47 -46.30
C LYS A 22 13.84 -15.72 -47.46
N VAL A 23 14.73 -16.71 -47.35
CA VAL A 23 15.62 -17.08 -48.48
C VAL A 23 14.80 -17.63 -49.65
N SER A 24 13.77 -18.44 -49.38
CA SER A 24 12.85 -18.97 -50.40
C SER A 24 12.08 -17.85 -51.11
N SER A 25 11.49 -16.90 -50.37
CA SER A 25 10.71 -15.81 -50.99
C SER A 25 11.59 -14.85 -51.80
N ILE A 26 12.78 -14.50 -51.33
CA ILE A 26 13.75 -13.68 -52.07
C ILE A 26 14.26 -14.42 -53.31
N ALA A 27 14.63 -15.70 -53.19
CA ALA A 27 15.08 -16.52 -54.32
C ALA A 27 13.94 -16.88 -55.31
N ARG A 28 12.68 -16.65 -54.94
CA ARG A 28 11.51 -16.71 -55.84
C ARG A 28 11.27 -15.36 -56.50
N ALA A 29 11.32 -14.25 -55.77
CA ALA A 29 11.19 -12.90 -56.30
C ALA A 29 12.28 -12.57 -57.34
N ILE A 30 13.55 -12.85 -57.02
CA ILE A 30 14.68 -12.66 -57.94
C ILE A 30 14.49 -13.53 -59.21
N ARG A 31 14.05 -14.79 -59.09
CA ARG A 31 13.75 -15.63 -60.26
C ARG A 31 12.60 -15.07 -61.10
N THR A 32 11.51 -14.60 -60.47
CA THR A 32 10.39 -14.01 -61.19
C THR A 32 10.80 -12.76 -61.97
N GLN A 33 11.66 -11.90 -61.41
CA GLN A 33 12.19 -10.75 -62.15
C GLN A 33 13.18 -11.15 -63.26
N LEU A 34 14.08 -12.11 -63.03
CA LEU A 34 15.02 -12.59 -64.06
C LEU A 34 14.30 -13.24 -65.26
N TYR A 35 13.27 -14.05 -65.01
CA TYR A 35 12.46 -14.66 -66.07
C TYR A 35 11.52 -13.65 -66.76
N GLY A 36 11.02 -12.64 -66.03
CA GLY A 36 10.21 -11.57 -66.60
C GLY A 36 10.98 -10.68 -67.58
N LEU A 37 12.23 -10.35 -67.27
CA LEU A 37 13.05 -9.44 -68.07
C LEU A 37 13.66 -10.08 -69.33
N SER A 38 14.00 -11.37 -69.31
CA SER A 38 14.88 -11.95 -70.34
C SER A 38 14.18 -12.49 -71.61
N ASN A 39 12.90 -12.86 -71.56
CA ASN A 39 12.25 -13.59 -72.67
C ASN A 39 11.16 -12.82 -73.44
N ASN A 40 10.40 -11.93 -72.79
CA ASN A 40 9.26 -11.28 -73.46
C ASN A 40 9.68 -10.08 -74.30
N ASN A 41 10.49 -9.15 -73.76
CA ASN A 41 10.91 -7.95 -74.50
C ASN A 41 11.71 -8.30 -75.76
N LEU A 42 12.70 -9.20 -75.66
CA LEU A 42 13.52 -9.64 -76.80
C LEU A 42 12.70 -10.36 -77.87
N ARG A 43 11.70 -11.17 -77.51
CA ARG A 43 10.86 -11.89 -78.50
C ARG A 43 9.77 -11.02 -79.10
N MET A 44 9.25 -10.03 -78.37
CA MET A 44 8.21 -9.13 -78.87
C MET A 44 8.80 -8.06 -79.82
N GLN A 45 9.98 -7.52 -79.52
CA GLN A 45 10.69 -6.63 -80.44
C GLN A 45 11.18 -7.37 -81.70
N ALA A 46 11.74 -8.57 -81.56
CA ALA A 46 12.21 -9.36 -82.71
C ALA A 46 11.07 -9.81 -83.66
N LYS A 47 9.86 -10.09 -83.15
CA LYS A 47 8.72 -10.50 -84.00
C LYS A 47 8.03 -9.36 -84.73
N LEU A 48 8.07 -8.13 -84.21
CA LEU A 48 7.48 -6.97 -84.91
C LEU A 48 8.31 -6.52 -86.12
N MET A 49 9.63 -6.76 -86.09
CA MET A 49 10.58 -6.33 -87.12
C MET A 49 10.49 -7.08 -88.47
N PHE A 50 9.75 -8.20 -88.57
CA PHE A 50 9.87 -9.12 -89.72
C PHE A 50 8.56 -9.43 -90.48
N SER A 51 7.45 -8.74 -90.19
CA SER A 51 6.17 -8.89 -90.90
C SER A 51 5.68 -7.61 -91.61
N ALA A 52 6.53 -6.58 -91.73
CA ALA A 52 6.21 -5.30 -92.36
C ALA A 52 6.72 -5.17 -93.82
N LEU A 53 6.88 -6.29 -94.53
CA LEU A 53 7.33 -6.30 -95.92
C LEU A 53 6.14 -6.52 -96.87
N LEU A 54 6.01 -5.65 -97.89
CA LEU A 54 4.95 -5.63 -98.90
C LEU A 54 3.51 -5.38 -98.36
N LEU A 55 3.27 -4.14 -97.94
CA LEU A 55 2.10 -3.35 -98.37
C LEU A 55 2.48 -1.86 -98.28
N GLY A 56 1.90 -1.01 -99.13
CA GLY A 56 2.40 0.35 -99.38
C GLY A 56 2.25 1.31 -98.19
N ALA A 57 3.24 1.35 -97.30
CA ALA A 57 3.34 2.37 -96.27
C ALA A 57 3.65 3.74 -96.91
N ALA A 58 2.90 4.78 -96.51
CA ALA A 58 3.33 6.15 -96.74
C ALA A 58 4.69 6.38 -96.05
N PRO A 59 5.60 7.21 -96.61
CA PRO A 59 6.91 7.43 -96.03
C PRO A 59 6.76 7.97 -94.60
N ALA A 60 7.39 7.30 -93.63
CA ALA A 60 7.46 7.79 -92.26
C ALA A 60 8.09 9.20 -92.28
N ALA A 61 7.39 10.18 -91.69
CA ALA A 61 7.88 11.55 -91.64
C ALA A 61 9.22 11.58 -90.87
N GLN A 62 10.30 11.87 -91.59
CA GLN A 62 11.63 11.95 -90.99
C GLN A 62 11.66 13.06 -89.93
N ALA A 63 12.29 12.78 -88.79
CA ALA A 63 12.41 13.72 -87.70
C ALA A 63 13.24 14.93 -88.13
N ALA A 64 12.60 16.10 -88.25
CA ALA A 64 13.26 17.35 -88.60
C ALA A 64 13.83 18.00 -87.33
N ASN A 65 15.10 18.42 -87.39
CA ASN A 65 15.79 19.10 -86.31
C ASN A 65 15.60 20.62 -86.45
N TYR A 66 14.77 21.21 -85.59
CA TYR A 66 14.55 22.66 -85.49
C TYR A 66 15.45 23.23 -84.39
N THR A 67 16.48 23.97 -84.79
CA THR A 67 17.39 24.66 -83.88
C THR A 67 17.07 26.15 -83.93
N TRP A 68 16.82 26.76 -82.77
CA TRP A 68 16.64 28.21 -82.67
C TRP A 68 17.97 28.90 -82.99
N LEU A 69 17.96 30.01 -83.73
CA LEU A 69 19.20 30.62 -84.24
C LEU A 69 19.86 31.63 -83.28
N GLY A 70 19.28 31.81 -82.09
CA GLY A 70 19.82 32.65 -81.00
C GLY A 70 18.89 33.80 -80.59
N GLY A 71 19.03 34.25 -79.34
CA GLY A 71 18.36 35.43 -78.79
C GLY A 71 16.87 35.25 -78.44
N ASN A 72 16.18 36.36 -78.19
CA ASN A 72 14.80 36.37 -77.69
C ASN A 72 13.78 36.37 -78.85
N GLY A 73 12.66 35.65 -78.70
CA GLY A 73 11.58 35.72 -79.67
C GLY A 73 10.38 34.80 -79.38
N ASN A 74 9.44 34.77 -80.31
CA ASN A 74 8.29 33.88 -80.27
C ASN A 74 8.55 32.61 -81.09
N TRP A 75 7.98 31.49 -80.66
CA TRP A 75 8.10 30.18 -81.32
C TRP A 75 7.56 30.21 -82.75
N SER A 76 6.49 30.98 -83.00
CA SER A 76 5.93 31.20 -84.34
C SER A 76 6.85 31.98 -85.31
N ASN A 77 7.90 32.64 -84.82
CA ASN A 77 8.84 33.40 -85.65
C ASN A 77 9.70 32.48 -86.54
N SER A 78 10.14 32.99 -87.70
CA SER A 78 11.04 32.30 -88.63
C SER A 78 12.52 32.29 -88.19
N ASN A 79 12.81 32.18 -86.89
CA ASN A 79 14.17 32.18 -86.32
C ASN A 79 14.69 30.76 -86.05
N TRP A 80 14.25 29.79 -86.86
CA TRP A 80 14.61 28.38 -86.78
C TRP A 80 15.51 27.97 -87.96
N SER A 81 16.36 26.96 -87.75
CA SER A 81 17.23 26.36 -88.77
C SER A 81 16.50 25.70 -89.95
N VAL A 82 15.17 25.56 -89.87
CA VAL A 82 14.30 24.94 -90.88
C VAL A 82 13.11 25.88 -91.09
N SER A 83 12.68 26.05 -92.35
CA SER A 83 11.57 26.94 -92.71
C SER A 83 10.26 26.56 -91.97
N GLY A 84 9.57 27.58 -91.45
CA GLY A 84 8.43 27.42 -90.55
C GLY A 84 8.87 27.40 -89.08
N PHE A 85 8.08 26.72 -88.24
CA PHE A 85 8.37 26.51 -86.82
C PHE A 85 8.04 25.05 -86.42
N PRO A 86 8.65 24.49 -85.37
CA PRO A 86 8.40 23.11 -84.97
C PRO A 86 6.96 22.92 -84.48
N ASN A 87 6.15 22.22 -85.27
CA ASN A 87 4.79 21.81 -84.91
C ASN A 87 4.40 20.48 -85.60
N ALA A 88 5.18 19.42 -85.34
CA ALA A 88 4.87 18.06 -85.76
C ALA A 88 5.38 17.05 -84.72
N ALA A 89 4.66 15.95 -84.53
CA ALA A 89 4.96 14.92 -83.52
C ALA A 89 6.35 14.24 -83.66
N ALA A 90 7.03 14.43 -84.80
CA ALA A 90 8.39 13.93 -85.04
C ALA A 90 9.48 15.03 -84.98
N SER A 91 9.13 16.30 -84.73
CA SER A 91 10.11 17.40 -84.70
C SER A 91 10.99 17.34 -83.46
N ASN A 92 12.31 17.32 -83.64
CA ASN A 92 13.27 17.49 -82.55
C ASN A 92 13.59 18.98 -82.42
N VAL A 93 13.43 19.55 -81.23
CA VAL A 93 13.64 20.97 -80.97
C VAL A 93 14.91 21.18 -80.14
N PHE A 94 15.67 22.21 -80.49
CA PHE A 94 16.88 22.65 -79.80
C PHE A 94 16.79 24.16 -79.54
N ILE A 95 16.75 24.54 -78.27
CA ILE A 95 16.82 25.93 -77.81
C ILE A 95 18.14 26.07 -77.03
N ASP A 96 19.22 26.51 -77.66
CA ASP A 96 19.40 26.86 -79.07
C ASP A 96 20.49 26.06 -79.79
N GLY A 97 20.86 24.91 -79.23
CA GLY A 97 21.90 24.04 -79.79
C GLY A 97 23.32 24.41 -79.37
N GLY A 98 23.48 25.43 -78.52
CA GLY A 98 24.78 25.82 -77.93
C GLY A 98 25.36 27.08 -78.56
N ASN A 99 24.52 28.09 -78.82
CA ASN A 99 24.96 29.44 -79.13
C ASN A 99 25.70 30.05 -77.92
N SER A 100 26.42 31.15 -78.13
CA SER A 100 27.06 31.93 -77.07
C SER A 100 26.16 33.03 -76.50
N ILE A 101 24.98 33.26 -77.09
CA ILE A 101 23.98 34.24 -76.65
C ILE A 101 22.76 33.49 -76.15
N ASN A 102 22.50 33.55 -74.84
CA ASN A 102 21.33 32.92 -74.22
C ASN A 102 20.02 33.26 -74.96
N SER A 103 19.23 32.23 -75.24
CA SER A 103 17.96 32.32 -75.95
C SER A 103 16.76 32.26 -75.02
N ALA A 104 15.76 33.12 -75.27
CA ALA A 104 14.50 33.14 -74.55
C ALA A 104 13.32 33.06 -75.52
N VAL A 105 12.75 31.86 -75.65
CA VAL A 105 11.69 31.57 -76.61
C VAL A 105 10.34 31.53 -75.91
N ASN A 106 9.38 32.32 -76.38
CA ASN A 106 7.98 32.24 -75.95
C ASN A 106 7.20 31.28 -76.85
N LEU A 107 6.63 30.21 -76.33
CA LEU A 107 5.60 29.45 -77.03
C LEU A 107 4.30 30.27 -77.02
N ASP A 108 4.05 30.96 -78.14
CA ASP A 108 2.92 31.84 -78.37
C ASP A 108 1.75 31.16 -79.11
N THR A 109 1.97 29.93 -79.58
CA THR A 109 0.96 29.09 -80.23
C THR A 109 1.16 27.63 -79.83
N SER A 110 0.09 26.87 -79.64
CA SER A 110 0.17 25.47 -79.21
C SER A 110 0.87 24.60 -80.26
N ALA A 111 1.85 23.81 -79.82
CA ALA A 111 2.72 23.03 -80.70
C ALA A 111 2.82 21.56 -80.28
N SER A 112 2.95 20.67 -81.28
CA SER A 112 3.32 19.27 -81.06
C SER A 112 4.77 19.03 -81.46
N ILE A 113 5.51 18.28 -80.64
CA ILE A 113 6.94 17.98 -80.84
C ILE A 113 7.24 16.51 -80.57
N GLY A 114 8.38 16.03 -81.10
CA GLY A 114 9.00 14.78 -80.71
C GLY A 114 9.78 14.96 -79.40
N THR A 115 10.99 15.52 -79.48
CA THR A 115 11.87 15.79 -78.32
C THR A 115 12.20 17.27 -78.21
N LEU A 116 12.62 17.71 -77.02
CA LEU A 116 13.10 19.06 -76.76
C LEU A 116 14.45 19.04 -76.03
N ASN A 117 15.38 19.89 -76.46
CA ASN A 117 16.63 20.16 -75.77
C ASN A 117 16.68 21.66 -75.46
N ILE A 118 17.02 22.02 -74.22
CA ILE A 118 17.28 23.41 -73.78
C ILE A 118 18.69 23.47 -73.19
N ASN A 119 19.54 24.35 -73.71
CA ASN A 119 20.92 24.51 -73.25
C ASN A 119 21.01 25.30 -71.94
N ALA A 120 22.18 25.30 -71.30
CA ALA A 120 22.37 25.98 -70.02
C ALA A 120 22.36 27.51 -70.21
N GLY A 121 21.47 28.20 -69.51
CA GLY A 121 21.25 29.64 -69.65
C GLY A 121 20.04 30.00 -70.54
N ASP A 122 19.52 29.06 -71.32
CA ASP A 122 18.39 29.25 -72.23
C ASP A 122 17.04 29.03 -71.54
N SER A 123 15.96 29.46 -72.22
CA SER A 123 14.60 29.28 -71.69
C SER A 123 13.49 29.10 -72.74
N LEU A 124 12.45 28.36 -72.33
CA LEU A 124 11.19 28.20 -73.05
C LEU A 124 10.01 28.58 -72.14
N SER A 125 9.24 29.58 -72.55
CA SER A 125 8.12 30.15 -71.80
C SER A 125 6.79 29.81 -72.50
N LEU A 126 5.99 28.91 -71.93
CA LEU A 126 4.63 28.63 -72.39
C LEU A 126 3.71 29.76 -71.96
N LEU A 127 3.15 30.49 -72.94
CA LEU A 127 2.26 31.61 -72.69
C LEU A 127 0.83 31.15 -72.36
N ASN A 128 0.08 32.00 -71.67
CA ASN A 128 -1.31 31.76 -71.26
C ASN A 128 -2.20 31.24 -72.40
N GLY A 129 -2.74 30.03 -72.25
CA GLY A 129 -3.62 29.38 -73.22
C GLY A 129 -2.93 28.43 -74.21
N THR A 130 -1.62 28.19 -74.07
CA THR A 130 -0.85 27.32 -74.99
C THR A 130 -0.61 25.92 -74.43
N SER A 131 -0.50 24.93 -75.33
CA SER A 131 -0.13 23.54 -75.01
C SER A 131 1.09 23.10 -75.79
N LEU A 132 2.06 22.48 -75.11
CA LEU A 132 3.19 21.79 -75.72
C LEU A 132 3.00 20.27 -75.60
N ASN A 133 2.74 19.62 -76.73
CA ASN A 133 2.41 18.19 -76.78
C ASN A 133 3.66 17.36 -77.09
N VAL A 134 4.09 16.50 -76.16
CA VAL A 134 5.37 15.76 -76.21
C VAL A 134 5.14 14.30 -76.62
N ASN A 135 5.55 13.96 -77.85
CA ASN A 135 5.28 12.68 -78.49
C ASN A 135 6.49 11.73 -78.50
N GLY A 136 7.71 12.26 -78.45
CA GLY A 136 8.96 11.49 -78.45
C GLY A 136 9.48 11.11 -77.06
N GLY A 137 8.84 11.57 -75.99
CA GLY A 137 9.10 11.10 -74.62
C GLY A 137 10.38 11.62 -73.95
N LEU A 138 11.05 12.64 -74.50
CA LEU A 138 12.29 13.17 -73.92
C LEU A 138 12.36 14.71 -73.97
N ILE A 139 12.64 15.31 -72.81
CA ILE A 139 13.02 16.71 -72.66
C ILE A 139 14.34 16.80 -71.90
N THR A 140 15.40 17.20 -72.58
CA THR A 140 16.72 17.47 -71.99
C THR A 140 16.86 18.97 -71.74
N ASN A 141 16.48 19.45 -70.55
CA ASN A 141 16.56 20.87 -70.21
C ASN A 141 17.65 21.12 -69.15
N ASN A 142 18.65 21.94 -69.52
CA ASN A 142 19.71 22.45 -68.64
C ASN A 142 19.52 23.94 -68.30
N GLY A 143 18.48 24.58 -68.83
CA GLY A 143 18.06 25.95 -68.57
C GLY A 143 16.70 25.98 -67.84
N THR A 144 15.79 26.85 -68.28
CA THR A 144 14.46 27.01 -67.64
C THR A 144 13.31 26.83 -68.62
N MET A 145 12.43 25.86 -68.35
CA MET A 145 11.08 25.82 -68.92
C MET A 145 10.10 26.49 -67.95
N SER A 146 9.13 27.26 -68.43
CA SER A 146 8.09 27.89 -67.60
C SER A 146 6.69 27.70 -68.18
N LEU A 147 5.70 27.42 -67.33
CA LEU A 147 4.27 27.43 -67.66
C LEU A 147 3.63 28.67 -67.03
N ASN A 148 3.09 29.57 -67.86
CA ASN A 148 2.65 30.91 -67.46
C ASN A 148 1.17 31.18 -67.78
N ALA A 149 0.27 30.31 -67.33
CA ALA A 149 -1.15 30.59 -67.31
C ALA A 149 -1.48 31.81 -66.43
N SER A 150 -2.53 32.52 -66.82
CA SER A 150 -3.26 33.47 -65.99
C SER A 150 -4.73 33.04 -65.92
N ASN A 151 -5.49 33.25 -66.99
CA ASN A 151 -6.93 32.97 -67.10
C ASN A 151 -7.29 31.79 -68.02
N ALA A 152 -6.33 31.22 -68.76
CA ALA A 152 -6.54 30.11 -69.69
C ALA A 152 -5.56 28.97 -69.43
N THR A 153 -6.04 27.73 -69.63
CA THR A 153 -5.27 26.50 -69.40
C THR A 153 -3.96 26.51 -70.19
N THR A 154 -2.84 26.28 -69.51
CA THR A 154 -1.50 26.23 -70.13
C THR A 154 -0.82 24.93 -69.74
N THR A 155 -0.44 24.12 -70.73
CA THR A 155 -0.20 22.68 -70.50
C THR A 155 1.10 22.17 -71.11
N LEU A 156 1.87 21.41 -70.34
CA LEU A 156 2.84 20.46 -70.85
C LEU A 156 2.17 19.09 -70.95
N LEU A 157 1.79 18.68 -72.17
CA LEU A 157 0.92 17.52 -72.41
C LEU A 157 1.73 16.30 -72.88
N LEU A 158 1.76 15.26 -72.06
CA LEU A 158 2.40 13.99 -72.36
C LEU A 158 1.48 13.14 -73.25
N THR A 159 1.78 13.02 -74.54
CA THR A 159 1.13 12.04 -75.43
C THR A 159 1.86 10.69 -75.42
N SER A 160 3.15 10.70 -75.03
CA SER A 160 4.00 9.54 -74.70
C SER A 160 4.59 9.65 -73.30
N ASP A 161 5.04 8.53 -72.73
CA ASP A 161 5.78 8.52 -71.45
C ASP A 161 7.03 9.41 -71.60
N THR A 162 7.21 10.37 -70.70
CA THR A 162 8.14 11.49 -70.90
C THR A 162 9.12 11.63 -69.75
N THR A 163 10.41 11.69 -70.07
CA THR A 163 11.48 11.99 -69.12
C THR A 163 11.91 13.45 -69.22
N LEU A 164 11.88 14.17 -68.10
CA LEU A 164 12.59 15.43 -67.91
C LEU A 164 13.99 15.10 -67.39
N THR A 165 15.04 15.55 -68.08
CA THR A 165 16.44 15.28 -67.72
C THR A 165 17.32 16.50 -68.00
N GLY A 166 18.57 16.46 -67.53
CA GLY A 166 19.46 17.62 -67.46
C GLY A 166 19.43 18.29 -66.08
N THR A 167 20.22 19.35 -65.91
CA THR A 167 20.38 20.09 -64.64
C THR A 167 19.48 21.32 -64.53
N GLY A 168 18.51 21.45 -65.42
CA GLY A 168 17.60 22.59 -65.50
C GLY A 168 16.34 22.41 -64.66
N LYS A 169 15.37 23.29 -64.89
CA LYS A 169 14.10 23.28 -64.15
C LYS A 169 12.87 23.56 -65.01
N THR A 170 11.72 23.05 -64.56
CA THR A 170 10.39 23.48 -65.01
C THR A 170 9.72 24.29 -63.91
N VAL A 171 9.38 25.55 -64.20
CA VAL A 171 8.65 26.45 -63.30
C VAL A 171 7.17 26.44 -63.68
N VAL A 172 6.32 25.93 -62.80
CA VAL A 172 4.86 25.87 -63.00
C VAL A 172 4.25 27.03 -62.22
N SER A 173 3.93 28.16 -62.87
CA SER A 173 3.59 29.40 -62.15
C SER A 173 2.37 29.25 -61.21
N ASN A 174 2.18 30.20 -60.32
CA ASN A 174 1.17 30.19 -59.25
C ASN A 174 -0.31 30.21 -59.73
N SER A 175 -0.58 30.07 -61.02
CA SER A 175 -1.93 29.90 -61.54
C SER A 175 -2.34 28.41 -61.53
N ALA A 176 -3.51 28.14 -60.92
CA ALA A 176 -4.17 26.84 -60.98
C ALA A 176 -4.66 26.45 -62.40
N ASN A 177 -4.40 27.28 -63.41
CA ASN A 177 -4.60 26.96 -64.82
C ASN A 177 -3.35 26.36 -65.50
N ASN A 178 -2.21 26.22 -64.80
CA ASN A 178 -1.04 25.51 -65.31
C ASN A 178 -1.14 24.00 -65.04
N TYR A 179 -0.80 23.17 -66.02
CA TYR A 179 -0.82 21.71 -65.89
C TYR A 179 0.42 21.05 -66.52
N ILE A 180 1.06 20.14 -65.79
CA ILE A 180 1.85 19.05 -66.39
C ILE A 180 0.97 17.80 -66.31
N ASP A 181 0.60 17.22 -67.44
CA ASP A 181 -0.45 16.19 -67.49
C ASP A 181 -0.35 15.25 -68.70
N SER A 182 -1.06 14.12 -68.64
CA SER A 182 -1.18 13.16 -69.74
C SER A 182 -2.38 13.45 -70.65
N ASN A 183 -2.25 13.06 -71.92
CA ASN A 183 -3.36 13.15 -72.88
C ASN A 183 -4.59 12.32 -72.43
N PRO A 184 -5.79 12.91 -72.33
CA PRO A 184 -6.99 12.20 -71.91
C PRO A 184 -7.29 10.90 -72.67
N GLY A 185 -7.66 9.88 -71.91
CA GLY A 185 -7.89 8.51 -72.37
C GLY A 185 -6.68 7.58 -72.25
N ALA A 186 -5.51 8.05 -71.80
CA ALA A 186 -4.28 7.27 -71.80
C ALA A 186 -3.36 7.58 -70.60
N VAL A 187 -3.12 6.58 -69.74
CA VAL A 187 -2.15 6.68 -68.64
C VAL A 187 -0.74 6.92 -69.20
N ARG A 188 0.00 7.87 -68.61
CA ARG A 188 1.41 8.16 -68.94
C ARG A 188 2.27 8.39 -67.73
N THR A 189 3.54 8.04 -67.84
CA THR A 189 4.57 8.27 -66.82
C THR A 189 5.37 9.53 -67.15
N LEU A 190 5.38 10.50 -66.23
CA LEU A 190 6.38 11.55 -66.15
C LEU A 190 7.54 11.07 -65.28
N THR A 191 8.75 10.99 -65.83
CA THR A 191 9.96 10.77 -65.03
C THR A 191 10.66 12.10 -64.83
N ILE A 192 10.80 12.54 -63.57
CA ILE A 192 11.63 13.69 -63.18
C ILE A 192 13.03 13.13 -62.88
N GLY A 193 13.99 13.43 -63.73
CA GLY A 193 15.35 12.90 -63.65
C GLY A 193 16.17 13.45 -62.48
N ASN A 194 17.23 12.74 -62.12
CA ASN A 194 18.19 13.20 -61.12
C ASN A 194 18.85 14.51 -61.56
N GLY A 195 18.96 15.47 -60.64
CA GLY A 195 19.44 16.83 -60.90
C GLY A 195 18.40 17.78 -61.50
N TYR A 196 17.22 17.29 -61.89
CA TYR A 196 16.13 18.11 -62.42
C TYR A 196 15.21 18.62 -61.32
N THR A 197 14.68 19.84 -61.47
CA THR A 197 13.71 20.44 -60.53
C THR A 197 12.39 20.78 -61.24
N VAL A 198 11.26 20.37 -60.66
CA VAL A 198 9.94 20.92 -60.99
C VAL A 198 9.47 21.76 -59.80
N GLU A 199 9.29 23.07 -59.99
CA GLU A 199 8.91 24.00 -58.92
C GLU A 199 7.65 24.80 -59.22
N GLY A 200 7.06 25.41 -58.19
CA GLY A 200 5.98 26.39 -58.33
C GLY A 200 4.69 26.00 -57.60
N GLY A 201 3.55 26.15 -58.29
CA GLY A 201 2.21 25.99 -57.70
C GLY A 201 1.04 25.70 -58.64
N GLY A 202 1.31 25.26 -59.87
CA GLY A 202 0.24 24.71 -60.71
C GLY A 202 -0.09 23.26 -60.35
N ASN A 203 -0.61 22.54 -61.35
CA ASN A 203 -1.10 21.18 -61.20
C ASN A 203 -0.16 20.15 -61.83
N LEU A 204 -0.09 18.99 -61.19
CA LEU A 204 0.56 17.78 -61.69
C LEU A 204 -0.51 16.67 -61.78
N GLY A 205 -0.99 16.38 -62.98
CA GLY A 205 -1.94 15.28 -63.29
C GLY A 205 -3.44 15.53 -63.04
N ALA A 206 -3.82 16.72 -62.55
CA ALA A 206 -5.19 17.00 -62.11
C ALA A 206 -6.23 17.29 -63.21
N TYR A 207 -5.82 17.46 -64.48
CA TYR A 207 -6.74 17.63 -65.61
C TYR A 207 -7.21 16.28 -66.17
N SER A 208 -6.31 15.29 -66.31
CA SER A 208 -6.66 13.98 -66.86
C SER A 208 -6.92 12.89 -65.80
N ASN A 209 -6.33 13.02 -64.61
CA ASN A 209 -6.26 11.97 -63.58
C ASN A 209 -5.64 10.64 -64.09
N GLN A 210 -4.82 10.73 -65.14
CA GLN A 210 -4.14 9.60 -65.80
C GLN A 210 -2.62 9.69 -65.73
N LEU A 211 -2.07 10.79 -65.20
CA LEU A 211 -0.64 10.96 -65.00
C LEU A 211 -0.13 10.04 -63.88
N LYS A 212 1.03 9.43 -64.11
CA LYS A 212 1.91 8.85 -63.10
C LYS A 212 3.21 9.63 -63.05
N VAL A 213 3.86 9.67 -61.89
CA VAL A 213 5.10 10.40 -61.65
C VAL A 213 6.14 9.45 -61.05
N VAL A 214 7.36 9.49 -61.58
CA VAL A 214 8.55 8.89 -60.98
C VAL A 214 9.52 10.01 -60.69
N ASN A 215 9.64 10.41 -59.42
CA ASN A 215 10.58 11.43 -58.99
C ASN A 215 11.93 10.81 -58.59
N GLN A 216 12.96 11.21 -59.33
CA GLN A 216 14.37 10.95 -59.05
C GLN A 216 15.15 12.25 -58.82
N GLY A 217 14.47 13.40 -58.92
CA GLY A 217 15.02 14.75 -58.73
C GLY A 217 14.28 15.47 -57.59
N THR A 218 14.01 16.76 -57.80
CA THR A 218 13.30 17.61 -56.81
C THR A 218 11.94 18.06 -57.34
N VAL A 219 10.90 17.92 -56.51
CA VAL A 219 9.63 18.65 -56.68
C VAL A 219 9.52 19.68 -55.55
N LEU A 220 9.38 20.96 -55.88
CA LEU A 220 9.41 22.08 -54.95
C LEU A 220 8.11 22.90 -55.00
N ALA A 221 7.22 22.66 -54.05
CA ALA A 221 6.02 23.48 -53.85
C ALA A 221 6.41 24.79 -53.15
N ASN A 222 6.63 25.86 -53.92
CA ASN A 222 7.10 27.16 -53.42
C ASN A 222 6.21 28.37 -53.78
N ALA A 223 5.08 28.15 -54.45
CA ALA A 223 4.06 29.18 -54.60
C ALA A 223 3.19 29.33 -53.32
N ALA A 224 2.68 30.54 -53.07
CA ALA A 224 1.80 30.82 -51.93
C ALA A 224 0.45 30.07 -51.96
N GLY A 225 -0.01 29.61 -53.13
CA GLY A 225 -1.20 28.76 -53.27
C GLY A 225 -0.94 27.28 -52.97
N GLY A 226 0.32 26.88 -52.75
CA GLY A 226 0.73 25.48 -52.79
C GLY A 226 0.82 24.90 -54.20
N MET A 227 1.12 23.61 -54.32
CA MET A 227 1.13 22.82 -55.56
C MET A 227 0.07 21.72 -55.48
N ASN A 228 -0.73 21.55 -56.55
CA ASN A 228 -1.75 20.52 -56.64
C ASN A 228 -1.21 19.26 -57.35
N VAL A 229 -1.47 18.09 -56.77
CA VAL A 229 -1.08 16.78 -57.30
C VAL A 229 -2.31 15.87 -57.33
N SER A 230 -2.60 15.27 -58.49
CA SER A 230 -3.54 14.16 -58.63
C SER A 230 -2.94 13.13 -59.56
N VAL A 231 -2.82 11.88 -59.11
CA VAL A 231 -2.09 10.83 -59.85
C VAL A 231 -2.87 9.53 -59.96
N ASN A 232 -2.58 8.75 -61.01
CA ASN A 232 -3.33 7.55 -61.34
C ASN A 232 -2.85 6.30 -60.60
N ASP A 233 -3.57 5.92 -59.55
CA ASP A 233 -3.34 4.67 -58.80
C ASP A 233 -4.08 3.44 -59.38
N SER A 234 -4.97 3.63 -60.37
CA SER A 234 -6.05 2.69 -60.76
C SER A 234 -5.60 1.26 -61.09
N ASN A 235 -4.33 1.07 -61.44
CA ASN A 235 -3.75 -0.22 -61.84
C ASN A 235 -2.79 -0.82 -60.77
N SER A 236 -3.06 -0.61 -59.48
CA SER A 236 -2.32 -1.24 -58.35
C SER A 236 -0.82 -0.93 -58.31
N THR A 237 -0.44 0.27 -58.77
CA THR A 237 0.91 0.83 -58.65
C THR A 237 0.79 2.26 -58.13
N VAL A 238 1.65 2.64 -57.20
CA VAL A 238 1.80 4.02 -56.71
C VAL A 238 1.78 5.02 -57.87
N GLY A 239 0.86 5.99 -57.83
CA GLY A 239 0.73 7.03 -58.84
C GLY A 239 1.89 8.02 -58.85
N PHE A 240 2.47 8.36 -57.69
CA PHE A 240 3.68 9.17 -57.56
C PHE A 240 4.73 8.42 -56.75
N ASN A 241 5.67 7.76 -57.44
CA ASN A 241 6.82 7.14 -56.79
C ASN A 241 7.91 8.18 -56.53
N ASN A 242 8.22 8.42 -55.25
CA ASN A 242 9.24 9.36 -54.79
C ASN A 242 10.45 8.68 -54.13
N SER A 243 10.55 7.34 -54.23
CA SER A 243 11.55 6.51 -53.51
C SER A 243 13.02 6.88 -53.72
N THR A 244 13.34 7.63 -54.78
CA THR A 244 14.70 8.06 -55.15
C THR A 244 14.84 9.57 -55.30
N GLY A 245 13.78 10.33 -55.04
CA GLY A 245 13.75 11.78 -55.18
C GLY A 245 13.41 12.48 -53.86
N GLN A 246 13.29 13.80 -53.93
CA GLN A 246 12.84 14.63 -52.83
C GLN A 246 11.63 15.48 -53.23
N ILE A 247 10.66 15.59 -52.32
CA ILE A 247 9.66 16.66 -52.36
C ILE A 247 10.04 17.69 -51.30
N GLN A 248 9.98 18.97 -51.66
CA GLN A 248 10.17 20.11 -50.77
C GLN A 248 8.92 20.99 -50.79
N VAL A 249 8.56 21.56 -49.64
CA VAL A 249 7.47 22.53 -49.50
C VAL A 249 8.02 23.76 -48.80
N ALA A 250 7.83 24.94 -49.37
CA ALA A 250 8.32 26.19 -48.81
C ALA A 250 7.55 26.61 -47.56
N ASP A 251 8.10 27.54 -46.79
CA ASP A 251 7.40 28.20 -45.68
C ASP A 251 6.11 28.88 -46.20
N GLY A 252 5.00 28.72 -45.45
CA GLY A 252 3.68 29.19 -45.85
C GLY A 252 3.05 28.53 -47.08
N SER A 253 3.77 27.67 -47.81
CA SER A 253 3.28 26.91 -48.96
C SER A 253 2.65 25.58 -48.55
N SER A 254 1.99 24.89 -49.47
CA SER A 254 1.43 23.56 -49.23
C SER A 254 1.61 22.59 -50.39
N LEU A 255 1.59 21.30 -50.08
CA LEU A 255 1.36 20.23 -51.05
C LEU A 255 -0.09 19.76 -50.89
N HIS A 256 -0.86 19.80 -51.97
CA HIS A 256 -2.24 19.32 -52.00
C HIS A 256 -2.33 18.07 -52.86
N LEU A 257 -2.49 16.90 -52.21
CA LEU A 257 -2.69 15.63 -52.89
C LEU A 257 -4.20 15.37 -53.04
N ALA A 258 -4.78 15.90 -54.11
CA ALA A 258 -6.21 15.78 -54.40
C ALA A 258 -6.64 14.32 -54.60
N GLY A 259 -5.77 13.49 -55.17
CA GLY A 259 -6.04 12.07 -55.42
C GLY A 259 -4.81 11.24 -55.76
N GLY A 260 -4.92 9.93 -55.55
CA GLY A 260 -3.83 8.97 -55.73
C GLY A 260 -2.85 8.91 -54.55
N THR A 261 -1.72 8.24 -54.75
CA THR A 261 -0.73 7.93 -53.69
C THR A 261 0.65 8.49 -54.03
N ILE A 262 1.24 9.23 -53.09
CA ILE A 262 2.69 9.51 -53.06
C ILE A 262 3.35 8.47 -52.16
N SER A 263 4.31 7.69 -52.68
CA SER A 263 5.01 6.65 -51.92
C SER A 263 6.53 6.74 -51.98
N GLY A 264 7.18 6.55 -50.83
CA GLY A 264 8.63 6.42 -50.65
C GLY A 264 9.44 7.73 -50.71
N GLY A 265 10.65 7.70 -50.12
CA GLY A 265 11.56 8.86 -50.11
C GLY A 265 11.23 9.89 -49.02
N THR A 266 11.64 11.15 -49.24
CA THR A 266 11.45 12.25 -48.28
C THR A 266 10.50 13.34 -48.81
N VAL A 267 9.61 13.82 -47.94
CA VAL A 267 8.93 15.13 -48.07
C VAL A 267 9.45 16.04 -46.96
N GLN A 268 10.01 17.19 -47.34
CA GLN A 268 10.62 18.14 -46.41
C GLN A 268 9.93 19.49 -46.45
N SER A 269 9.40 19.91 -45.31
CA SER A 269 9.04 21.30 -45.04
C SER A 269 10.30 22.14 -44.84
N LEU A 270 10.32 23.32 -45.46
CA LEU A 270 11.37 24.33 -45.32
C LEU A 270 11.00 25.44 -44.32
N GLY A 271 9.88 25.29 -43.60
CA GLY A 271 9.36 26.27 -42.64
C GLY A 271 8.12 25.75 -41.91
N ASN A 272 7.03 26.50 -41.95
CA ASN A 272 5.70 26.09 -41.53
C ASN A 272 4.81 25.84 -42.76
N SER A 273 4.90 24.63 -43.31
CA SER A 273 4.22 24.23 -44.55
C SER A 273 2.91 23.48 -44.28
N GLY A 274 2.09 23.27 -45.32
CA GLY A 274 0.88 22.43 -45.29
C GLY A 274 1.00 21.12 -46.08
N LEU A 275 0.38 20.05 -45.58
CA LEU A 275 0.01 18.86 -46.37
C LEU A 275 -1.52 18.72 -46.33
N SER A 276 -2.14 18.57 -47.50
CA SER A 276 -3.60 18.53 -47.61
C SER A 276 -4.08 17.65 -48.77
N GLY A 277 -5.41 17.58 -48.94
CA GLY A 277 -6.08 16.74 -49.93
C GLY A 277 -6.35 15.32 -49.44
N GLY A 278 -7.24 14.60 -50.14
CA GLY A 278 -7.78 13.31 -49.71
C GLY A 278 -6.98 12.07 -50.16
N GLY A 279 -5.84 12.25 -50.84
CA GLY A 279 -5.00 11.13 -51.29
C GLY A 279 -4.18 10.48 -50.17
N THR A 280 -3.29 9.55 -50.56
CA THR A 280 -2.49 8.74 -49.63
C THR A 280 -1.02 9.13 -49.63
N TYR A 281 -0.47 9.29 -48.42
CA TYR A 281 0.94 9.50 -48.12
C TYR A 281 1.51 8.20 -47.54
N GLU A 282 2.32 7.47 -48.31
CA GLU A 282 2.66 6.07 -48.01
C GLU A 282 4.19 5.82 -47.90
N ASN A 283 4.66 5.13 -46.87
CA ASN A 283 6.09 4.80 -46.68
C ASN A 283 7.06 6.03 -46.74
N LEU A 284 6.54 7.24 -46.52
CA LEU A 284 7.28 8.51 -46.65
C LEU A 284 8.02 8.87 -45.36
N THR A 285 9.17 9.53 -45.49
CA THR A 285 9.80 10.27 -44.39
C THR A 285 9.38 11.73 -44.44
N LEU A 286 8.65 12.20 -43.43
CA LEU A 286 8.27 13.61 -43.26
C LEU A 286 9.27 14.34 -42.36
N LYS A 287 9.78 15.49 -42.81
CA LYS A 287 10.76 16.33 -42.10
C LYS A 287 10.32 17.80 -42.05
N GLY A 288 10.70 18.51 -40.99
CA GLY A 288 10.30 19.91 -40.77
C GLY A 288 8.95 20.04 -40.06
N VAL A 289 8.26 21.18 -40.21
CA VAL A 289 6.92 21.39 -39.62
C VAL A 289 5.86 21.35 -40.72
N PHE A 290 4.89 20.45 -40.57
CA PHE A 290 3.74 20.31 -41.45
C PHE A 290 2.42 20.49 -40.69
N ASN A 291 1.54 21.29 -41.27
CA ASN A 291 0.14 21.45 -40.86
C ASN A 291 -0.70 20.51 -41.72
N LEU A 292 -1.40 19.56 -41.10
CA LEU A 292 -2.13 18.50 -41.78
C LEU A 292 -3.62 18.79 -41.84
N SER A 293 -4.23 18.71 -43.03
CA SER A 293 -5.66 18.97 -43.24
C SER A 293 -6.24 18.15 -44.39
N GLY A 294 -7.53 18.34 -44.69
CA GLY A 294 -8.14 17.88 -45.94
C GLY A 294 -8.44 16.38 -46.09
N GLY A 295 -8.35 15.57 -45.03
CA GLY A 295 -8.77 14.17 -45.07
C GLY A 295 -7.78 13.19 -45.72
N GLY A 296 -6.50 13.54 -45.80
CA GLY A 296 -5.48 12.65 -46.36
C GLY A 296 -5.24 11.40 -45.50
N THR A 297 -4.85 10.29 -46.14
CA THR A 297 -4.50 9.04 -45.46
C THR A 297 -2.99 8.91 -45.32
N TYR A 298 -2.51 8.64 -44.10
CA TYR A 298 -1.09 8.47 -43.79
C TYR A 298 -0.83 6.99 -43.45
N SER A 299 0.02 6.34 -44.24
CA SER A 299 0.29 4.89 -44.18
C SER A 299 1.78 4.63 -44.05
N ASN A 300 2.21 3.86 -43.05
CA ASN A 300 3.63 3.50 -42.82
C ASN A 300 4.60 4.70 -42.79
N VAL A 301 4.12 5.88 -42.39
CA VAL A 301 4.88 7.14 -42.44
C VAL A 301 5.89 7.23 -41.29
N THR A 302 7.09 7.69 -41.59
CA THR A 302 8.09 8.08 -40.59
C THR A 302 8.11 9.60 -40.43
N ASN A 303 7.80 10.12 -39.24
CA ASN A 303 7.96 11.55 -38.92
C ASN A 303 9.25 11.78 -38.13
N THR A 304 10.05 12.77 -38.54
CA THR A 304 11.21 13.26 -37.77
C THR A 304 11.14 14.77 -37.49
N GLY A 305 9.93 15.34 -37.48
CA GLY A 305 9.66 16.75 -37.21
C GLY A 305 8.34 16.95 -36.47
N THR A 306 7.55 17.94 -36.86
CA THR A 306 6.25 18.26 -36.23
C THR A 306 5.10 18.09 -37.22
N LEU A 307 4.11 17.29 -36.84
CA LEU A 307 2.85 17.12 -37.56
C LEU A 307 1.71 17.75 -36.74
N ALA A 308 1.19 18.90 -37.18
CA ALA A 308 0.13 19.63 -36.48
C ALA A 308 -1.21 19.47 -37.19
N LEU A 309 -2.18 18.82 -36.53
CA LEU A 309 -3.58 18.79 -36.95
C LEU A 309 -4.25 20.00 -36.29
N ASN A 310 -4.56 21.04 -37.07
CA ASN A 310 -5.11 22.28 -36.55
C ASN A 310 -6.63 22.20 -36.39
N ASN A 311 -7.21 23.06 -35.53
CA ASN A 311 -8.64 23.11 -35.21
C ASN A 311 -9.57 22.88 -36.42
N GLY A 312 -10.38 21.82 -36.37
CA GLY A 312 -11.29 21.39 -37.43
C GLY A 312 -10.69 20.39 -38.44
N SER A 313 -9.41 20.03 -38.32
CA SER A 313 -8.74 19.12 -39.25
C SER A 313 -8.99 17.66 -38.89
N SER A 314 -9.25 16.85 -39.92
CA SER A 314 -9.33 15.39 -39.79
C SER A 314 -8.38 14.74 -40.81
N ILE A 315 -7.66 13.71 -40.38
CA ILE A 315 -6.81 12.87 -41.23
C ILE A 315 -7.01 11.39 -40.89
N TYR A 316 -6.62 10.51 -41.80
CA TYR A 316 -6.71 9.06 -41.61
C TYR A 316 -5.35 8.41 -41.41
N THR A 317 -5.30 7.30 -40.66
CA THR A 317 -4.08 6.51 -40.41
C THR A 317 -4.31 5.01 -40.57
N THR A 318 -3.24 4.31 -40.97
CA THR A 318 -3.17 2.85 -41.09
C THR A 318 -1.71 2.39 -41.02
N GLY A 319 -1.46 1.15 -40.57
CA GLY A 319 -0.12 0.57 -40.56
C GLY A 319 0.77 1.14 -39.45
N THR A 320 2.08 1.32 -39.71
CA THR A 320 3.04 1.73 -38.67
C THR A 320 3.50 3.18 -38.84
N ILE A 321 2.98 4.09 -38.01
CA ILE A 321 3.43 5.48 -37.96
C ILE A 321 4.62 5.57 -37.02
N THR A 322 5.83 5.68 -37.59
CA THR A 322 7.08 5.84 -36.82
C THR A 322 7.31 7.33 -36.57
N ASN A 323 6.72 7.87 -35.50
CA ASN A 323 6.94 9.24 -35.08
C ASN A 323 8.13 9.32 -34.10
N ASN A 324 9.23 9.92 -34.57
CA ASN A 324 10.40 10.27 -33.76
C ASN A 324 10.43 11.76 -33.35
N GLY A 325 9.35 12.50 -33.63
CA GLY A 325 9.16 13.90 -33.25
C GLY A 325 7.82 14.11 -32.53
N THR A 326 7.09 15.15 -32.90
CA THR A 326 5.78 15.46 -32.28
C THR A 326 4.65 15.37 -33.30
N MET A 327 3.57 14.67 -32.94
CA MET A 327 2.26 14.80 -33.56
C MET A 327 1.34 15.56 -32.60
N SER A 328 0.61 16.58 -33.04
CA SER A 328 -0.27 17.38 -32.18
C SER A 328 -1.67 17.49 -32.74
N LEU A 329 -2.68 17.22 -31.92
CA LEU A 329 -4.09 17.51 -32.19
C LEU A 329 -4.46 18.81 -31.46
N ASN A 330 -4.74 19.86 -32.23
CA ASN A 330 -4.87 21.25 -31.76
C ASN A 330 -6.30 21.80 -31.91
N ALA A 331 -7.32 21.06 -31.48
CA ALA A 331 -8.69 21.58 -31.41
C ALA A 331 -8.80 22.76 -30.44
N SER A 332 -9.70 23.69 -30.78
CA SER A 332 -10.27 24.67 -29.87
C SER A 332 -11.79 24.51 -29.88
N ASN A 333 -12.48 25.06 -30.89
CA ASN A 333 -13.93 25.06 -31.03
C ASN A 333 -14.50 24.09 -32.08
N ALA A 334 -13.66 23.40 -32.85
CA ALA A 334 -14.06 22.45 -33.88
C ALA A 334 -13.33 21.11 -33.75
N THR A 335 -14.05 20.03 -34.04
CA THR A 335 -13.57 18.65 -33.91
C THR A 335 -12.29 18.42 -34.72
N THR A 336 -11.24 17.93 -34.06
CA THR A 336 -9.94 17.65 -34.70
C THR A 336 -9.61 16.18 -34.46
N THR A 337 -9.42 15.41 -35.54
CA THR A 337 -9.44 13.94 -35.46
C THR A 337 -8.26 13.25 -36.13
N LEU A 338 -7.77 12.20 -35.47
CA LEU A 338 -6.87 11.19 -36.00
C LEU A 338 -7.66 9.88 -36.12
N LEU A 339 -8.14 9.57 -37.33
CA LEU A 339 -9.06 8.45 -37.56
C LEU A 339 -8.33 7.23 -38.12
N LEU A 340 -8.47 6.08 -37.47
CA LEU A 340 -7.89 4.81 -37.92
C LEU A 340 -8.78 4.22 -39.02
N THR A 341 -8.33 4.20 -40.27
CA THR A 341 -8.98 3.46 -41.37
C THR A 341 -8.53 2.00 -41.40
N GLY A 342 -7.30 1.73 -40.96
CA GLY A 342 -6.76 0.41 -40.63
C GLY A 342 -6.16 0.38 -39.23
N ASP A 343 -5.84 -0.82 -38.73
CA ASP A 343 -5.13 -0.96 -37.45
C ASP A 343 -3.80 -0.21 -37.52
N THR A 344 -3.51 0.59 -36.49
CA THR A 344 -2.44 1.58 -36.51
C THR A 344 -1.54 1.44 -35.31
N THR A 345 -0.24 1.35 -35.56
CA THR A 345 0.80 1.39 -34.51
C THR A 345 1.47 2.75 -34.52
N LEU A 346 1.39 3.49 -33.42
CA LEU A 346 2.22 4.66 -33.15
C LEU A 346 3.50 4.19 -32.45
N THR A 347 4.66 4.46 -33.02
CA THR A 347 5.96 4.01 -32.50
C THR A 347 7.06 5.02 -32.80
N GLY A 348 8.29 4.75 -32.33
CA GLY A 348 9.42 5.67 -32.40
C GLY A 348 9.66 6.40 -31.08
N THR A 349 10.63 7.32 -31.08
CA THR A 349 11.07 8.06 -29.87
C THR A 349 10.26 9.34 -29.60
N GLY A 350 9.17 9.55 -30.34
CA GLY A 350 8.35 10.75 -30.29
C GLY A 350 7.14 10.64 -29.38
N LYS A 351 6.21 11.59 -29.55
CA LYS A 351 4.93 11.61 -28.82
C LYS A 351 3.77 12.16 -29.65
N THR A 352 2.55 11.75 -29.28
CA THR A 352 1.31 12.40 -29.72
C THR A 352 0.75 13.26 -28.59
N VAL A 353 0.55 14.55 -28.83
CA VAL A 353 -0.05 15.51 -27.90
C VAL A 353 -1.51 15.74 -28.31
N VAL A 354 -2.43 15.33 -27.46
CA VAL A 354 -3.88 15.50 -27.65
C VAL A 354 -4.31 16.69 -26.78
N SER A 355 -4.33 17.91 -27.34
CA SER A 355 -4.41 19.13 -26.53
C SER A 355 -5.67 19.20 -25.63
N ASN A 356 -5.67 20.13 -24.67
CA ASN A 356 -6.64 20.26 -23.57
C ASN A 356 -8.08 20.67 -24.00
N SER A 357 -8.49 20.35 -25.22
CA SER A 357 -9.85 20.50 -25.72
C SER A 357 -10.50 19.13 -25.91
N ALA A 358 -11.71 18.97 -25.34
CA ALA A 358 -12.57 17.81 -25.54
C ALA A 358 -13.04 17.62 -27.00
N ASN A 359 -12.69 18.54 -27.90
CA ASN A 359 -12.91 18.41 -29.35
C ASN A 359 -11.77 17.65 -30.08
N ASN A 360 -10.70 17.22 -29.39
CA ASN A 360 -9.65 16.36 -29.95
C ASN A 360 -10.00 14.87 -29.82
N TYR A 361 -9.86 14.09 -30.88
CA TYR A 361 -10.15 12.65 -30.88
C TYR A 361 -9.06 11.83 -31.59
N ILE A 362 -8.61 10.74 -30.97
CA ILE A 362 -7.99 9.60 -31.67
C ILE A 362 -9.00 8.46 -31.63
N ASP A 363 -9.50 7.98 -32.78
CA ASP A 363 -10.59 7.00 -32.83
C ASP A 363 -10.57 6.14 -34.10
N SER A 364 -11.37 5.08 -34.16
CA SER A 364 -11.65 4.32 -35.39
C SER A 364 -12.49 5.14 -36.37
N ASN A 365 -12.26 4.95 -37.67
CA ASN A 365 -13.19 5.40 -38.69
C ASN A 365 -14.54 4.65 -38.51
N PRO A 366 -15.69 5.35 -38.42
CA PRO A 366 -16.98 4.72 -38.16
C PRO A 366 -17.34 3.57 -39.11
N GLY A 367 -17.94 2.53 -38.55
CA GLY A 367 -18.39 1.32 -39.24
C GLY A 367 -17.52 0.08 -39.03
N ALA A 368 -16.33 0.21 -38.42
CA ALA A 368 -15.47 -0.94 -38.12
C ALA A 368 -14.55 -0.73 -36.91
N VAL A 369 -14.39 -1.77 -36.11
CA VAL A 369 -13.43 -1.81 -34.98
C VAL A 369 -12.00 -1.73 -35.50
N ARG A 370 -11.17 -0.90 -34.85
CA ARG A 370 -9.73 -0.78 -35.10
C ARG A 370 -8.91 -0.78 -33.82
N THR A 371 -7.69 -1.27 -33.93
CA THR A 371 -6.71 -1.30 -32.84
C THR A 371 -5.69 -0.19 -33.02
N LEU A 372 -5.62 0.72 -32.04
CA LEU A 372 -4.50 1.62 -31.81
C LEU A 372 -3.47 0.93 -30.93
N THR A 373 -2.28 0.64 -31.47
CA THR A 373 -1.14 0.18 -30.67
C THR A 373 -0.24 1.37 -30.34
N ILE A 374 -0.03 1.63 -29.04
CA ILE A 374 0.95 2.61 -28.55
C ILE A 374 2.23 1.81 -28.25
N GLY A 375 3.28 2.06 -29.04
CA GLY A 375 4.54 1.31 -28.99
C GLY A 375 5.39 1.61 -27.75
N SER A 376 6.34 0.73 -27.46
CA SER A 376 7.27 0.92 -26.35
C SER A 376 8.17 2.14 -26.54
N GLY A 377 8.27 2.96 -25.49
CA GLY A 377 8.96 4.26 -25.53
C GLY A 377 8.13 5.41 -26.16
N TYR A 378 6.97 5.13 -26.75
CA TYR A 378 6.08 6.14 -27.30
C TYR A 378 5.12 6.68 -26.23
N THR A 379 4.84 7.99 -26.27
CA THR A 379 3.88 8.64 -25.34
C THR A 379 2.68 9.22 -26.09
N VAL A 380 1.48 9.00 -25.57
CA VAL A 380 0.28 9.77 -25.91
C VAL A 380 -0.14 10.57 -24.68
N GLU A 381 -0.14 11.90 -24.77
CA GLU A 381 -0.40 12.78 -23.62
C GLU A 381 -1.51 13.81 -23.89
N GLY A 382 -2.02 14.43 -22.82
CA GLY A 382 -2.89 15.60 -22.88
C GLY A 382 -4.25 15.43 -22.22
N GLY A 383 -5.31 15.84 -22.93
CA GLY A 383 -6.68 15.91 -22.38
C GLY A 383 -7.83 15.92 -23.39
N GLY A 384 -7.62 15.33 -24.56
CA GLY A 384 -8.74 15.00 -25.47
C GLY A 384 -9.29 13.59 -25.21
N ASN A 385 -9.83 12.98 -26.27
CA ASN A 385 -10.48 11.68 -26.23
C ASN A 385 -9.62 10.60 -26.91
N LEU A 386 -9.46 9.46 -26.21
CA LEU A 386 -9.10 8.17 -26.79
C LEU A 386 -10.40 7.39 -27.02
N GLY A 387 -10.88 7.38 -28.26
CA GLY A 387 -12.17 6.85 -28.65
C GLY A 387 -13.32 7.84 -28.46
N ALA A 388 -14.47 7.36 -28.00
CA ALA A 388 -15.71 8.10 -27.72
C ALA A 388 -16.50 8.70 -28.91
N TYR A 389 -15.91 8.92 -30.08
CA TYR A 389 -16.64 9.40 -31.27
C TYR A 389 -17.31 8.24 -32.04
N SER A 390 -16.59 7.13 -32.27
CA SER A 390 -17.09 5.94 -32.97
C SER A 390 -17.60 4.84 -32.04
N ASN A 391 -17.08 4.80 -30.80
CA ASN A 391 -17.22 3.69 -29.84
C ASN A 391 -16.72 2.33 -30.40
N GLN A 392 -15.80 2.37 -31.37
CA GLN A 392 -15.22 1.20 -32.06
C GLN A 392 -13.70 1.07 -31.86
N LEU A 393 -13.03 2.04 -31.22
CA LEU A 393 -11.61 1.97 -30.90
C LEU A 393 -11.28 0.88 -29.87
N LYS A 394 -10.26 0.08 -30.15
CA LYS A 394 -9.49 -0.70 -29.17
C LYS A 394 -8.10 -0.10 -29.02
N VAL A 395 -7.50 -0.24 -27.84
CA VAL A 395 -6.16 0.25 -27.51
C VAL A 395 -5.29 -0.89 -26.99
N VAL A 396 -4.04 -0.95 -27.45
CA VAL A 396 -2.98 -1.79 -26.87
C VAL A 396 -1.84 -0.87 -26.47
N ASN A 397 -1.68 -0.62 -25.17
CA ASN A 397 -0.62 0.21 -24.63
C ASN A 397 0.61 -0.65 -24.26
N GLN A 398 1.73 -0.35 -24.92
CA GLN A 398 3.07 -0.87 -24.63
C GLN A 398 4.03 0.27 -24.24
N GLY A 399 3.54 1.51 -24.22
CA GLY A 399 4.27 2.73 -23.86
C GLY A 399 3.54 3.48 -22.74
N THR A 400 3.42 4.80 -22.89
CA THR A 400 2.82 5.67 -21.87
C THR A 400 1.58 6.37 -22.39
N VAL A 401 0.47 6.30 -21.63
CA VAL A 401 -0.66 7.22 -21.76
C VAL A 401 -0.66 8.18 -20.57
N LEU A 402 -0.57 9.49 -20.83
CA LEU A 402 -0.36 10.52 -19.82
C LEU A 402 -1.51 11.55 -19.81
N ALA A 403 -2.43 11.43 -18.87
CA ALA A 403 -3.45 12.43 -18.59
C ALA A 403 -2.82 13.59 -17.80
N ASN A 404 -2.44 14.67 -18.48
CA ASN A 404 -1.77 15.84 -17.88
C ASN A 404 -2.48 17.18 -18.15
N ALA A 405 -3.68 17.15 -18.72
CA ALA A 405 -4.55 18.32 -18.81
C ALA A 405 -5.41 18.50 -17.55
N ALA A 406 -5.71 19.74 -17.15
CA ALA A 406 -6.61 20.04 -16.04
C ALA A 406 -8.07 19.58 -16.26
N GLY A 407 -8.49 19.40 -17.52
CA GLY A 407 -9.80 18.80 -17.85
C GLY A 407 -9.82 17.26 -17.77
N GLY A 408 -8.68 16.62 -17.51
CA GLY A 408 -8.48 15.18 -17.63
C GLY A 408 -8.42 14.69 -19.09
N MET A 409 -8.21 13.39 -19.26
CA MET A 409 -8.26 12.67 -20.54
C MET A 409 -9.46 11.72 -20.55
N ASN A 410 -10.26 11.76 -21.62
CA ASN A 410 -11.41 10.85 -21.80
C ASN A 410 -10.99 9.57 -22.53
N VAL A 411 -11.49 8.43 -22.08
CA VAL A 411 -11.29 7.10 -22.67
C VAL A 411 -12.64 6.42 -22.84
N SER A 412 -12.97 5.99 -24.06
CA SER A 412 -14.11 5.11 -24.34
C SER A 412 -13.74 4.08 -25.41
N VAL A 413 -13.70 2.81 -25.03
CA VAL A 413 -13.14 1.72 -25.86
C VAL A 413 -14.14 0.58 -26.10
N ASN A 414 -13.93 -0.16 -27.19
CA ASN A 414 -14.84 -1.22 -27.64
C ASN A 414 -14.54 -2.58 -27.00
N ASP A 415 -15.35 -2.93 -26.01
CA ASP A 415 -15.37 -4.25 -25.37
C ASP A 415 -16.30 -5.25 -26.10
N SER A 416 -17.08 -4.83 -27.10
CA SER A 416 -18.15 -5.65 -27.70
C SER A 416 -17.69 -7.01 -28.21
N ASN A 417 -16.43 -7.09 -28.67
CA ASN A 417 -15.79 -8.31 -29.18
C ASN A 417 -14.54 -8.71 -28.36
N SER A 418 -14.44 -8.33 -27.08
CA SER A 418 -13.30 -8.67 -26.18
C SER A 418 -13.59 -8.22 -24.74
N THR A 419 -13.28 -9.02 -23.72
CA THR A 419 -13.39 -8.61 -22.29
C THR A 419 -12.38 -7.55 -21.86
N VAL A 420 -11.68 -6.94 -22.82
CA VAL A 420 -10.71 -5.84 -22.71
C VAL A 420 -10.75 -5.04 -24.01
N GLY A 421 -11.18 -3.78 -23.96
CA GLY A 421 -11.06 -2.80 -25.04
C GLY A 421 -9.75 -2.00 -25.00
N PHE A 422 -9.19 -1.77 -23.82
CA PHE A 422 -7.87 -1.15 -23.61
C PHE A 422 -6.97 -2.13 -22.85
N ASN A 423 -6.04 -2.78 -23.56
CA ASN A 423 -5.03 -3.63 -22.95
C ASN A 423 -3.80 -2.80 -22.58
N ASN A 424 -3.51 -2.69 -21.28
CA ASN A 424 -2.37 -1.96 -20.71
C ASN A 424 -1.30 -2.90 -20.12
N SER A 425 -1.42 -4.22 -20.31
CA SER A 425 -0.58 -5.26 -19.66
C SER A 425 0.94 -5.07 -19.77
N THR A 426 1.41 -4.33 -20.77
CA THR A 426 2.83 -4.06 -21.08
C THR A 426 3.17 -2.56 -21.09
N GLY A 427 2.27 -1.70 -20.62
CA GLY A 427 2.40 -0.25 -20.63
C GLY A 427 2.09 0.38 -19.27
N GLN A 428 2.16 1.71 -19.24
CA GLN A 428 1.81 2.53 -18.08
C GLN A 428 0.75 3.57 -18.44
N ILE A 429 -0.18 3.80 -17.51
CA ILE A 429 -1.05 4.98 -17.50
C ILE A 429 -0.57 5.92 -16.39
N GLN A 430 -0.40 7.19 -16.70
CA GLN A 430 0.00 8.25 -15.77
C GLN A 430 -1.10 9.32 -15.71
N VAL A 431 -1.42 9.80 -14.51
CA VAL A 431 -2.37 10.88 -14.27
C VAL A 431 -1.69 11.95 -13.41
N ALA A 432 -1.60 13.18 -13.91
CA ALA A 432 -0.92 14.27 -13.23
C ALA A 432 -1.75 14.87 -12.08
N ASP A 433 -1.08 15.61 -11.18
CA ASP A 433 -1.75 16.39 -10.14
C ASP A 433 -2.77 17.37 -10.73
N GLY A 434 -3.94 17.46 -10.09
CA GLY A 434 -5.11 18.19 -10.58
C GLY A 434 -5.75 17.63 -11.87
N SER A 435 -5.22 16.56 -12.47
CA SER A 435 -5.77 15.92 -13.67
C SER A 435 -6.69 14.74 -13.32
N SER A 436 -7.38 14.21 -14.33
CA SER A 436 -8.15 12.98 -14.19
C SER A 436 -8.06 12.07 -15.41
N LEU A 437 -8.29 10.78 -15.19
CA LEU A 437 -8.60 9.81 -16.23
C LEU A 437 -10.11 9.54 -16.15
N HIS A 438 -10.84 9.87 -17.21
CA HIS A 438 -12.28 9.62 -17.32
C HIS A 438 -12.52 8.41 -18.22
N LEU A 439 -12.84 7.26 -17.62
CA LEU A 439 -13.20 6.06 -18.38
C LEU A 439 -14.71 6.05 -18.59
N ALA A 440 -15.17 6.69 -19.66
CA ALA A 440 -16.58 6.79 -20.01
C ALA A 440 -17.20 5.42 -20.34
N GLY A 441 -16.42 4.50 -20.93
CA GLY A 441 -16.92 3.18 -21.31
C GLY A 441 -15.83 2.18 -21.71
N GLY A 442 -16.17 0.90 -21.61
CA GLY A 442 -15.27 -0.23 -21.85
C GLY A 442 -14.35 -0.54 -20.65
N THR A 443 -13.34 -1.38 -20.90
CA THR A 443 -12.45 -1.93 -19.86
C THR A 443 -10.98 -1.61 -20.12
N ILE A 444 -10.31 -1.00 -19.14
CA ILE A 444 -8.85 -0.93 -19.05
C ILE A 444 -8.34 -2.12 -18.25
N SER A 445 -7.44 -2.93 -18.84
CA SER A 445 -6.94 -4.17 -18.22
C SER A 445 -5.42 -4.29 -18.24
N GLY A 446 -4.83 -4.64 -17.10
CA GLY A 446 -3.41 -5.01 -17.01
C GLY A 446 -2.44 -3.86 -16.75
N GLY A 447 -1.22 -4.20 -16.33
CA GLY A 447 -0.09 -3.27 -16.24
C GLY A 447 -0.20 -2.28 -15.08
N THR A 448 0.43 -1.12 -15.21
CA THR A 448 0.48 -0.11 -14.14
C THR A 448 -0.35 1.13 -14.45
N ILE A 449 -0.92 1.70 -13.39
CA ILE A 449 -1.41 3.07 -13.33
C ILE A 449 -0.63 3.84 -12.25
N THR A 450 -0.49 5.15 -12.41
CA THR A 450 0.24 6.00 -11.46
C THR A 450 -0.39 7.39 -11.42
N GLY A 451 -0.78 7.86 -10.24
CA GLY A 451 -1.22 9.24 -10.03
C GLY A 451 -0.20 10.06 -9.26
N THR A 452 -0.20 11.38 -9.41
CA THR A 452 0.53 12.31 -8.54
C THR A 452 -0.43 13.30 -7.87
N GLY A 453 -0.15 13.69 -6.63
CA GLY A 453 -0.97 14.63 -5.86
C GLY A 453 -2.46 14.23 -5.80
N SER A 454 -3.29 15.05 -6.43
CA SER A 454 -4.75 14.99 -6.46
C SER A 454 -5.32 14.24 -7.68
N ALA A 455 -4.47 13.55 -8.46
CA ALA A 455 -4.83 12.79 -9.65
C ALA A 455 -6.04 11.86 -9.43
N SER A 456 -7.04 11.92 -10.31
CA SER A 456 -8.33 11.25 -10.09
C SER A 456 -8.73 10.23 -11.18
N LEU A 457 -9.42 9.16 -10.78
CA LEU A 457 -10.23 8.32 -11.67
C LEU A 457 -11.69 8.77 -11.62
N THR A 458 -12.33 8.82 -12.80
CA THR A 458 -13.75 9.17 -12.97
C THR A 458 -14.37 8.35 -14.12
N GLY A 459 -15.69 8.46 -14.31
CA GLY A 459 -16.43 7.70 -15.33
C GLY A 459 -16.93 6.34 -14.84
N GLY A 460 -17.64 5.61 -15.71
CA GLY A 460 -18.38 4.39 -15.36
C GLY A 460 -17.84 3.08 -15.95
N GLY A 461 -16.78 3.11 -16.76
CA GLY A 461 -16.16 1.88 -17.29
C GLY A 461 -15.37 1.09 -16.23
N THR A 462 -14.84 -0.06 -16.63
CA THR A 462 -14.24 -1.03 -15.70
C THR A 462 -12.71 -0.97 -15.70
N TYR A 463 -12.13 -0.98 -14.51
CA TYR A 463 -10.69 -1.15 -14.29
C TYR A 463 -10.41 -2.59 -13.90
N LYS A 464 -9.41 -3.23 -14.50
CA LYS A 464 -9.19 -4.68 -14.39
C LYS A 464 -7.72 -5.06 -14.27
N ASP A 465 -7.40 -6.03 -13.40
CA ASP A 465 -6.06 -6.65 -13.32
C ASP A 465 -4.90 -5.63 -13.29
N LEU A 466 -5.10 -4.51 -12.57
CA LEU A 466 -4.29 -3.28 -12.62
C LEU A 466 -3.53 -3.05 -11.31
N ALA A 467 -2.28 -2.61 -11.41
CA ALA A 467 -1.49 -2.18 -10.25
C ALA A 467 -1.34 -0.66 -10.20
N LEU A 468 -1.82 -0.01 -9.13
CA LEU A 468 -1.37 1.33 -8.77
C LEU A 468 0.06 1.22 -8.22
N ALA A 469 1.01 1.79 -8.96
CA ALA A 469 2.40 1.93 -8.54
C ALA A 469 2.53 3.03 -7.44
N ALA A 470 3.75 3.23 -6.93
CA ALA A 470 4.03 4.30 -5.96
C ALA A 470 3.59 5.67 -6.52
N GLY A 471 2.69 6.34 -5.80
CA GLY A 471 1.99 7.54 -6.25
C GLY A 471 0.77 7.83 -5.37
N SER A 472 -0.08 8.77 -5.80
CA SER A 472 -1.34 9.14 -5.14
C SER A 472 -2.46 9.21 -6.17
N LEU A 473 -3.57 8.49 -5.94
CA LEU A 473 -4.70 8.41 -6.85
C LEU A 473 -6.01 8.40 -6.07
N GLN A 474 -7.06 9.07 -6.58
CA GLN A 474 -8.36 9.12 -5.92
C GLN A 474 -9.57 8.83 -6.81
N VAL A 475 -10.62 8.26 -6.24
CA VAL A 475 -11.98 8.35 -6.81
C VAL A 475 -12.54 9.72 -6.43
N ALA A 476 -13.03 10.48 -7.41
CA ALA A 476 -13.65 11.78 -7.12
C ALA A 476 -15.01 11.62 -6.44
N ASN A 477 -15.42 12.64 -5.68
CA ASN A 477 -16.70 12.67 -4.98
C ASN A 477 -17.87 12.49 -5.97
N GLY A 478 -18.83 11.63 -5.61
CA GLY A 478 -19.99 11.28 -6.45
C GLY A 478 -19.68 10.41 -7.68
N GLN A 479 -18.45 9.92 -7.85
CA GLN A 479 -18.11 8.93 -8.89
C GLN A 479 -18.21 7.50 -8.35
N SER A 480 -18.46 6.54 -9.25
CA SER A 480 -18.47 5.10 -8.95
C SER A 480 -17.39 4.39 -9.76
N LEU A 481 -16.34 3.89 -9.10
CA LEU A 481 -15.28 3.13 -9.75
C LEU A 481 -15.68 1.65 -9.86
N ASN A 482 -15.89 1.16 -11.08
CA ASN A 482 -16.15 -0.26 -11.34
C ASN A 482 -14.82 -1.01 -11.49
N THR A 483 -14.66 -2.09 -10.73
CA THR A 483 -13.42 -2.88 -10.67
C THR A 483 -13.66 -4.37 -10.90
N SER A 484 -12.72 -5.04 -11.56
CA SER A 484 -12.78 -6.50 -11.79
C SER A 484 -11.40 -7.16 -11.75
N GLY A 485 -11.35 -8.48 -11.54
CA GLY A 485 -10.08 -9.20 -11.45
C GLY A 485 -9.29 -8.78 -10.22
N THR A 486 -7.97 -8.57 -10.33
CA THR A 486 -7.13 -8.13 -9.20
C THR A 486 -6.70 -6.67 -9.34
N ILE A 487 -7.16 -5.79 -8.46
CA ILE A 487 -6.65 -4.42 -8.33
C ILE A 487 -5.66 -4.36 -7.16
N THR A 488 -4.41 -3.98 -7.43
CA THR A 488 -3.35 -3.90 -6.42
C THR A 488 -2.96 -2.46 -6.15
N ASN A 489 -3.07 -1.99 -4.91
CA ASN A 489 -2.55 -0.70 -4.47
C ASN A 489 -1.18 -0.85 -3.81
N ASN A 490 -0.13 -0.32 -4.44
CA ASN A 490 1.22 -0.19 -3.86
C ASN A 490 1.59 1.29 -3.59
N GLY A 491 0.62 2.21 -3.63
CA GLY A 491 0.78 3.64 -3.38
C GLY A 491 -0.22 4.17 -2.36
N SER A 492 -0.64 5.42 -2.49
CA SER A 492 -1.78 5.98 -1.77
C SER A 492 -3.01 5.98 -2.66
N PHE A 493 -4.08 5.29 -2.23
CA PHE A 493 -5.39 5.31 -2.88
C PHE A 493 -6.41 5.96 -1.95
N THR A 494 -7.24 6.88 -2.44
CA THR A 494 -8.30 7.53 -1.66
C THR A 494 -9.65 7.38 -2.34
N ASP A 495 -10.62 6.75 -1.69
CA ASP A 495 -12.01 6.74 -2.14
C ASP A 495 -12.78 7.91 -1.49
N ASN A 496 -13.26 8.84 -2.32
CA ASN A 496 -14.21 9.87 -1.91
C ASN A 496 -15.62 9.63 -2.50
N GLY A 497 -15.84 8.53 -3.21
CA GLY A 497 -17.04 8.23 -3.97
C GLY A 497 -17.61 6.86 -3.60
N THR A 498 -17.51 5.89 -4.50
CA THR A 498 -17.90 4.50 -4.26
C THR A 498 -17.07 3.57 -5.14
N ILE A 499 -16.65 2.44 -4.59
CA ILE A 499 -16.01 1.36 -5.36
C ILE A 499 -16.95 0.17 -5.42
N SER A 500 -17.16 -0.32 -6.65
CA SER A 500 -17.89 -1.55 -6.95
C SER A 500 -16.90 -2.64 -7.36
N LEU A 501 -16.89 -3.75 -6.63
CA LEU A 501 -16.14 -4.96 -6.95
C LEU A 501 -17.06 -5.96 -7.64
N ALA A 502 -16.73 -6.32 -8.89
CA ALA A 502 -17.40 -7.42 -9.58
C ALA A 502 -17.14 -8.76 -8.87
N ASN A 503 -18.03 -9.74 -9.06
CA ASN A 503 -17.96 -11.05 -8.42
C ASN A 503 -16.58 -11.71 -8.57
N ASN A 504 -16.04 -12.27 -7.47
CA ASN A 504 -14.72 -12.89 -7.35
C ASN A 504 -13.52 -11.95 -7.60
N SER A 505 -13.72 -10.63 -7.60
CA SER A 505 -12.62 -9.66 -7.75
C SER A 505 -11.93 -9.37 -6.41
N VAL A 506 -10.64 -9.05 -6.48
CA VAL A 506 -9.77 -8.80 -5.33
C VAL A 506 -9.25 -7.37 -5.37
N MET A 507 -9.41 -6.63 -4.28
CA MET A 507 -8.71 -5.37 -4.05
C MET A 507 -7.62 -5.59 -2.99
N ALA A 508 -6.36 -5.63 -3.40
CA ALA A 508 -5.21 -5.88 -2.54
C ALA A 508 -4.50 -4.57 -2.19
N ASN A 509 -4.60 -4.13 -0.94
CA ASN A 509 -3.89 -2.96 -0.42
C ASN A 509 -2.56 -3.36 0.22
N ASN A 510 -1.44 -3.03 -0.43
CA ASN A 510 -0.09 -3.12 0.13
C ASN A 510 0.46 -1.75 0.58
N GLY A 511 -0.15 -0.65 0.10
CA GLY A 511 0.22 0.72 0.45
C GLY A 511 -0.74 1.33 1.47
N THR A 512 -1.12 2.59 1.23
CA THR A 512 -2.12 3.30 2.02
C THR A 512 -3.44 3.36 1.26
N PHE A 513 -4.54 2.97 1.89
CA PHE A 513 -5.90 3.11 1.37
C PHE A 513 -6.70 4.00 2.32
N ASN A 514 -7.37 5.03 1.82
CA ASN A 514 -8.15 5.97 2.62
C ASN A 514 -9.63 5.89 2.22
N LEU A 515 -10.51 5.51 3.15
CA LEU A 515 -11.96 5.57 2.99
C LEU A 515 -12.47 6.86 3.64
N ALA A 516 -12.87 7.83 2.81
CA ALA A 516 -13.41 9.12 3.24
C ALA A 516 -14.94 9.18 3.06
N ASN A 517 -15.59 10.15 3.71
CA ASN A 517 -16.98 10.57 3.41
C ASN A 517 -18.03 9.44 3.40
N ASN A 518 -17.93 8.45 4.29
CA ASN A 518 -18.84 7.29 4.36
C ASN A 518 -18.84 6.41 3.09
N ALA A 519 -17.71 6.35 2.38
CA ALA A 519 -17.54 5.46 1.22
C ALA A 519 -17.92 4.02 1.56
N SER A 520 -18.56 3.33 0.61
CA SER A 520 -19.03 1.95 0.78
C SER A 520 -18.35 1.06 -0.25
N LEU A 521 -17.52 0.13 0.20
CA LEU A 521 -16.91 -0.87 -0.67
C LEU A 521 -17.92 -1.99 -0.93
N ASN A 522 -18.61 -1.88 -2.06
CA ASN A 522 -19.75 -2.71 -2.41
C ASN A 522 -19.31 -3.88 -3.29
N ALA A 523 -19.58 -5.11 -2.82
CA ALA A 523 -19.24 -6.32 -3.56
C ALA A 523 -20.29 -7.41 -3.31
N ALA A 524 -20.83 -7.98 -4.39
CA ALA A 524 -21.45 -9.29 -4.32
C ALA A 524 -20.34 -10.35 -4.52
N SER A 525 -19.85 -10.94 -3.44
CA SER A 525 -18.78 -11.95 -3.46
C SER A 525 -17.43 -11.47 -4.03
N GLY A 526 -17.03 -10.23 -3.72
CA GLY A 526 -15.65 -9.75 -3.90
C GLY A 526 -14.84 -9.81 -2.60
N THR A 527 -13.52 -9.64 -2.67
CA THR A 527 -12.60 -9.65 -1.51
C THR A 527 -11.76 -8.38 -1.45
N PHE A 528 -11.59 -7.80 -0.27
CA PHE A 528 -10.57 -6.79 0.03
C PHE A 528 -9.50 -7.42 0.92
N VAL A 529 -8.23 -7.25 0.58
CA VAL A 529 -7.08 -7.76 1.33
C VAL A 529 -6.23 -6.59 1.79
N ASN A 530 -6.16 -6.35 3.10
CA ASN A 530 -5.31 -5.35 3.71
C ASN A 530 -3.98 -5.98 4.18
N ASN A 531 -2.89 -5.56 3.55
CA ASN A 531 -1.50 -5.91 3.86
C ASN A 531 -0.62 -4.65 4.08
N GLY A 532 -1.20 -3.46 3.87
CA GLY A 532 -0.65 -2.16 4.26
C GLY A 532 -1.57 -1.44 5.25
N THR A 533 -1.71 -0.12 5.11
CA THR A 533 -2.57 0.70 5.98
C THR A 533 -3.91 1.01 5.32
N LEU A 534 -5.01 0.75 6.03
CA LEU A 534 -6.37 1.22 5.73
C LEU A 534 -6.76 2.29 6.74
N ASN A 535 -6.97 3.53 6.29
CA ASN A 535 -7.46 4.62 7.13
C ASN A 535 -8.96 4.85 6.88
N ILE A 536 -9.75 4.90 7.95
CA ILE A 536 -11.12 5.41 7.92
C ILE A 536 -11.07 6.86 8.43
N THR A 537 -11.61 7.80 7.67
CA THR A 537 -11.51 9.24 7.95
C THR A 537 -12.85 9.98 7.90
N GLY A 538 -13.95 9.28 7.62
CA GLY A 538 -15.31 9.83 7.61
C GLY A 538 -16.09 9.51 8.89
N ASN A 539 -16.49 10.54 9.64
CA ASN A 539 -17.18 10.46 10.94
C ASN A 539 -18.52 9.68 10.98
N GLY A 540 -19.01 9.15 9.87
CA GLY A 540 -20.23 8.34 9.80
C GLY A 540 -19.93 6.84 9.73
N THR A 541 -20.83 6.06 9.14
CA THR A 541 -20.60 4.63 8.89
C THR A 541 -19.91 4.42 7.55
N THR A 542 -18.78 3.73 7.55
CA THR A 542 -18.05 3.27 6.37
C THR A 542 -18.26 1.77 6.26
N ALA A 543 -18.79 1.27 5.15
CA ALA A 543 -19.19 -0.14 5.02
C ALA A 543 -18.30 -0.92 4.06
N ILE A 544 -17.84 -2.09 4.48
CA ILE A 544 -17.16 -3.08 3.65
C ILE A 544 -18.07 -4.31 3.56
N ASN A 545 -18.74 -4.43 2.42
CA ASN A 545 -19.66 -5.54 2.10
C ASN A 545 -18.93 -6.69 1.37
N ALA A 546 -17.68 -6.46 0.94
CA ALA A 546 -16.76 -7.50 0.49
C ALA A 546 -16.27 -8.37 1.66
N VAL A 547 -15.77 -9.57 1.34
CA VAL A 547 -14.96 -10.37 2.27
C VAL A 547 -13.73 -9.52 2.64
N PHE A 548 -13.54 -9.19 3.91
CA PHE A 548 -12.47 -8.30 4.36
C PHE A 548 -11.39 -9.10 5.09
N ASN A 549 -10.19 -9.19 4.51
CA ASN A 549 -9.06 -9.91 5.10
C ASN A 549 -7.96 -8.94 5.53
N ASN A 550 -7.70 -8.79 6.83
CA ASN A 550 -6.60 -7.97 7.36
C ASN A 550 -5.43 -8.89 7.73
N THR A 551 -4.42 -9.02 6.87
CA THR A 551 -3.25 -9.88 7.11
C THR A 551 -2.38 -9.32 8.26
N SER A 552 -1.42 -10.09 8.77
CA SER A 552 -0.53 -9.69 9.88
C SER A 552 0.25 -8.38 9.70
N ASN A 553 0.56 -7.97 8.47
CA ASN A 553 1.15 -6.64 8.19
C ASN A 553 0.11 -5.51 8.13
N GLY A 554 -1.16 -5.87 8.01
CA GLY A 554 -2.29 -4.98 7.79
C GLY A 554 -2.63 -4.16 9.04
N ILE A 555 -2.73 -2.85 8.88
CA ILE A 555 -3.14 -1.90 9.91
C ILE A 555 -4.46 -1.27 9.46
N VAL A 556 -5.47 -1.26 10.32
CA VAL A 556 -6.72 -0.53 10.13
C VAL A 556 -6.81 0.59 11.17
N ASN A 557 -6.81 1.84 10.72
CA ASN A 557 -6.94 3.03 11.58
C ASN A 557 -8.34 3.63 11.42
N ASP A 558 -9.25 3.33 12.35
CA ASP A 558 -10.55 4.00 12.44
C ASP A 558 -10.43 5.28 13.28
N ASN A 559 -10.06 6.39 12.62
CA ASN A 559 -9.72 7.63 13.33
C ASN A 559 -10.94 8.32 13.94
N ALA A 560 -12.10 8.22 13.29
CA ALA A 560 -13.40 8.67 13.79
C ALA A 560 -14.51 8.14 12.87
N GLY A 561 -15.51 7.44 13.43
CA GLY A 561 -16.66 6.94 12.69
C GLY A 561 -17.17 5.58 13.21
N ASN A 562 -17.67 4.78 12.28
CA ASN A 562 -18.05 3.40 12.49
C ASN A 562 -17.66 2.55 11.26
N LEU A 563 -16.67 1.68 11.39
CA LEU A 563 -16.31 0.70 10.36
C LEU A 563 -17.24 -0.51 10.46
N LEU A 564 -18.05 -0.74 9.42
CA LEU A 564 -19.01 -1.84 9.33
C LEU A 564 -18.48 -2.95 8.40
N LEU A 565 -18.16 -4.11 8.96
CA LEU A 565 -17.70 -5.30 8.23
C LEU A 565 -18.86 -6.30 8.10
N ALA A 566 -19.37 -6.49 6.88
CA ALA A 566 -20.59 -7.26 6.61
C ALA A 566 -20.38 -8.50 5.72
N GLY A 567 -19.23 -8.62 5.05
CA GLY A 567 -18.93 -9.71 4.11
C GLY A 567 -18.21 -10.93 4.71
N GLY A 568 -17.94 -10.96 6.02
CA GLY A 568 -17.04 -11.94 6.63
C GLY A 568 -15.56 -11.72 6.26
N GLY A 569 -14.70 -12.70 6.56
CA GLY A 569 -13.27 -12.68 6.24
C GLY A 569 -12.37 -13.18 7.37
N VAL A 570 -11.06 -12.95 7.24
CA VAL A 570 -10.05 -13.41 8.22
C VAL A 570 -9.11 -12.25 8.55
N SER A 571 -8.96 -11.93 9.84
CA SER A 571 -7.99 -10.95 10.33
C SER A 571 -6.92 -11.58 11.22
N SER A 572 -5.66 -11.32 10.90
CA SER A 572 -4.47 -11.47 11.76
C SER A 572 -3.71 -10.16 11.99
N GLY A 573 -4.09 -9.08 11.29
CA GLY A 573 -3.52 -7.74 11.45
C GLY A 573 -4.14 -6.91 12.57
N ASN A 574 -3.65 -5.69 12.73
CA ASN A 574 -4.07 -4.77 13.79
C ASN A 574 -5.26 -3.89 13.37
N PHE A 575 -6.14 -3.61 14.33
CA PHE A 575 -7.13 -2.54 14.27
C PHE A 575 -6.82 -1.52 15.37
N ALA A 576 -6.95 -0.23 15.10
CA ALA A 576 -6.67 0.86 16.05
C ALA A 576 -7.51 2.10 15.74
N GLY A 577 -7.58 3.03 16.69
CA GLY A 577 -8.20 4.36 16.50
C GLY A 577 -9.39 4.63 17.42
N ALA A 578 -9.98 5.81 17.29
CA ALA A 578 -11.02 6.30 18.20
C ALA A 578 -12.46 5.94 17.77
N GLY A 579 -12.66 5.36 16.57
CA GLY A 579 -13.98 4.96 16.07
C GLY A 579 -14.49 3.61 16.59
N ASN A 580 -15.60 3.15 15.98
CA ASN A 580 -16.32 1.95 16.37
C ASN A 580 -16.17 0.86 15.30
N LEU A 581 -15.88 -0.37 15.71
CA LEU A 581 -15.79 -1.51 14.80
C LEU A 581 -17.02 -2.41 14.95
N THR A 582 -17.84 -2.51 13.90
CA THR A 582 -19.05 -3.34 13.88
C THR A 582 -18.90 -4.51 12.91
N PHE A 583 -18.97 -5.73 13.41
CA PHE A 583 -19.14 -6.95 12.62
C PHE A 583 -20.63 -7.27 12.52
N SER A 584 -21.19 -7.29 11.31
CA SER A 584 -22.64 -7.35 11.08
C SER A 584 -23.11 -8.48 10.15
N GLY A 585 -22.17 -9.22 9.54
CA GLY A 585 -22.51 -10.31 8.62
C GLY A 585 -21.32 -11.13 8.16
N GLY A 586 -21.64 -12.30 7.60
CA GLY A 586 -20.68 -13.32 7.18
C GLY A 586 -20.13 -14.15 8.34
N ASN A 587 -19.17 -15.03 8.03
CA ASN A 587 -18.32 -15.66 9.04
C ASN A 587 -17.03 -14.86 9.09
N TYR A 588 -16.62 -14.44 10.29
CA TYR A 588 -15.41 -13.66 10.50
C TYR A 588 -14.48 -14.38 11.47
N THR A 589 -13.23 -14.64 11.08
CA THR A 589 -12.22 -15.29 11.93
C THR A 589 -11.18 -14.27 12.40
N LEU A 590 -10.82 -14.32 13.69
CA LEU A 590 -9.72 -13.54 14.28
C LEU A 590 -8.55 -14.48 14.64
N GLU A 591 -7.49 -14.42 13.85
CA GLU A 591 -6.26 -15.21 13.97
C GLU A 591 -5.15 -14.38 14.63
N GLY A 592 -5.29 -14.11 15.94
CA GLY A 592 -4.32 -13.29 16.68
C GLY A 592 -4.35 -11.78 16.37
N ALA A 593 -5.35 -11.31 15.63
CA ALA A 593 -5.55 -9.88 15.36
C ALA A 593 -5.69 -9.06 16.65
N THR A 594 -4.84 -8.04 16.84
CA THR A 594 -4.96 -7.14 17.98
C THR A 594 -5.91 -5.99 17.66
N ILE A 595 -7.05 -5.93 18.36
CA ILE A 595 -7.99 -4.80 18.26
C ILE A 595 -7.67 -3.77 19.35
N LYS A 596 -7.59 -2.50 18.93
CA LYS A 596 -7.30 -1.32 19.77
C LYS A 596 -8.22 -0.13 19.42
N THR A 597 -9.40 -0.42 18.87
CA THR A 597 -10.46 0.56 18.59
C THR A 597 -11.27 0.89 19.85
N SER A 598 -12.00 2.01 19.87
CA SER A 598 -12.80 2.43 21.03
C SER A 598 -13.88 1.42 21.40
N ASN A 599 -14.76 1.04 20.47
CA ASN A 599 -15.84 0.08 20.76
C ASN A 599 -15.90 -1.01 19.70
N VAL A 600 -16.36 -2.19 20.09
CA VAL A 600 -16.56 -3.36 19.22
C VAL A 600 -17.98 -3.88 19.37
N SER A 601 -18.66 -4.17 18.25
CA SER A 601 -20.06 -4.59 18.23
C SER A 601 -20.27 -5.75 17.25
N LEU A 602 -20.87 -6.83 17.72
CA LEU A 602 -21.02 -8.10 16.99
C LEU A 602 -22.49 -8.34 16.59
N THR A 603 -23.08 -7.42 15.82
CA THR A 603 -24.52 -7.40 15.52
C THR A 603 -24.99 -8.44 14.51
N GLY A 604 -24.08 -9.21 13.91
CA GLY A 604 -24.42 -10.35 13.06
C GLY A 604 -23.21 -11.12 12.55
N GLY A 605 -23.40 -12.42 12.29
CA GLY A 605 -22.36 -13.34 11.82
C GLY A 605 -21.85 -14.32 12.88
N ASN A 606 -20.97 -15.21 12.47
CA ASN A 606 -20.19 -16.05 13.37
C ASN A 606 -18.83 -15.40 13.60
N LEU A 607 -18.41 -15.26 14.87
CA LEU A 607 -17.05 -14.82 15.22
C LEU A 607 -16.23 -16.04 15.69
N ASP A 608 -15.28 -16.43 14.87
CA ASP A 608 -14.39 -17.57 15.11
C ASP A 608 -13.09 -17.09 15.75
N PHE A 609 -12.85 -17.52 16.99
CA PHE A 609 -11.67 -17.17 17.78
C PHE A 609 -10.61 -18.26 17.57
N ASN A 610 -9.95 -18.24 16.41
CA ASN A 610 -8.83 -19.11 16.08
C ASN A 610 -7.54 -18.66 16.83
N LEU A 611 -7.60 -18.75 18.16
CA LEU A 611 -6.54 -18.40 19.10
C LEU A 611 -5.53 -19.56 19.18
N ALA A 612 -4.46 -19.45 18.38
CA ALA A 612 -3.45 -20.50 18.22
C ALA A 612 -2.69 -20.88 19.51
N ASP A 613 -2.66 -19.98 20.50
CA ASP A 613 -2.10 -20.23 21.84
C ASP A 613 -2.97 -19.54 22.91
N VAL A 614 -3.97 -20.23 23.48
CA VAL A 614 -4.69 -19.73 24.68
C VAL A 614 -3.91 -20.13 25.94
N GLY A 615 -2.90 -19.32 26.27
CA GLY A 615 -2.10 -19.46 27.48
C GLY A 615 -2.75 -18.82 28.72
N LYS A 616 -2.18 -19.05 29.90
CA LYS A 616 -2.62 -18.48 31.19
C LYS A 616 -2.29 -16.98 31.37
N SER A 617 -2.30 -16.21 30.27
CA SER A 617 -1.87 -14.82 30.27
C SER A 617 -2.62 -13.99 29.23
N SER A 618 -3.16 -12.87 29.68
CA SER A 618 -3.92 -11.88 28.90
C SER A 618 -3.24 -11.33 27.64
N ALA A 619 -1.95 -11.58 27.44
CA ALA A 619 -1.19 -11.22 26.24
C ALA A 619 -1.75 -11.82 24.94
N ASN A 620 -2.40 -12.99 25.02
CA ASN A 620 -2.92 -13.70 23.85
C ASN A 620 -4.44 -13.55 23.66
N ALA A 621 -5.14 -12.92 24.61
CA ALA A 621 -6.58 -12.65 24.54
C ALA A 621 -6.90 -11.50 23.57
N LEU A 622 -8.10 -11.48 23.01
CA LEU A 622 -8.56 -10.35 22.22
C LEU A 622 -8.70 -9.10 23.11
N GLN A 623 -7.98 -8.02 22.79
CA GLN A 623 -8.09 -6.76 23.52
C GLN A 623 -9.21 -5.87 22.94
N VAL A 624 -9.88 -5.09 23.79
CA VAL A 624 -10.84 -4.03 23.41
C VAL A 624 -10.66 -2.82 24.34
N ASN A 625 -10.43 -1.62 23.78
CA ASN A 625 -10.07 -0.42 24.56
C ASN A 625 -11.28 0.34 25.17
N GLY A 626 -12.51 -0.09 24.87
CA GLY A 626 -13.75 0.47 25.41
C GLY A 626 -14.83 -0.60 25.37
N ASN A 627 -16.05 -0.30 24.93
CA ASN A 627 -17.18 -1.21 25.15
C ASN A 627 -17.25 -2.34 24.12
N LEU A 628 -17.65 -3.53 24.58
CA LEU A 628 -17.92 -4.71 23.76
C LEU A 628 -19.42 -5.04 23.80
N ASN A 629 -20.04 -5.15 22.64
CA ASN A 629 -21.42 -5.62 22.48
C ASN A 629 -21.44 -6.95 21.72
N LEU A 630 -21.80 -8.03 22.41
CA LEU A 630 -21.79 -9.39 21.87
C LEU A 630 -23.04 -9.73 21.05
N ALA A 631 -24.17 -9.05 21.32
CA ALA A 631 -25.44 -9.08 20.59
C ALA A 631 -26.00 -10.45 20.11
N GLY A 632 -25.56 -11.57 20.70
CA GLY A 632 -25.95 -12.92 20.24
C GLY A 632 -25.15 -13.45 19.04
N ALA A 633 -23.90 -13.01 18.85
CA ALA A 633 -22.97 -13.62 17.90
C ALA A 633 -22.64 -15.08 18.28
N SER A 634 -22.29 -15.92 17.30
CA SER A 634 -21.80 -17.28 17.57
C SER A 634 -20.34 -17.25 18.01
N LEU A 635 -19.98 -18.09 18.98
CA LEU A 635 -18.62 -18.37 19.43
C LEU A 635 -18.19 -19.76 18.91
N ASP A 636 -17.12 -19.83 18.13
CA ASP A 636 -16.41 -21.08 17.87
C ASP A 636 -15.07 -21.09 18.64
N LEU A 637 -14.67 -22.28 19.09
CA LEU A 637 -13.48 -22.55 19.91
C LEU A 637 -12.65 -23.72 19.35
N GLN A 638 -13.05 -24.31 18.21
CA GLN A 638 -12.40 -25.50 17.64
C GLN A 638 -10.99 -25.24 17.08
N GLY A 639 -10.61 -23.99 16.84
CA GLY A 639 -9.23 -23.61 16.47
C GLY A 639 -8.24 -23.68 17.63
N ILE A 640 -8.71 -23.66 18.89
CA ILE A 640 -7.85 -23.68 20.08
C ILE A 640 -7.23 -25.07 20.22
N THR A 641 -5.90 -25.15 20.22
CA THR A 641 -5.15 -26.40 20.45
C THR A 641 -4.20 -26.27 21.64
N GLY A 642 -3.65 -27.38 22.14
CA GLY A 642 -2.58 -27.38 23.14
C GLY A 642 -2.95 -27.14 24.60
N LEU A 643 -4.22 -26.85 24.95
CA LEU A 643 -4.62 -26.67 26.36
C LEU A 643 -4.28 -27.91 27.22
N THR A 644 -3.42 -27.72 28.23
CA THR A 644 -3.15 -28.69 29.30
C THR A 644 -3.76 -28.19 30.60
N THR A 645 -4.79 -28.88 31.09
CA THR A 645 -5.65 -28.40 32.18
C THR A 645 -5.26 -28.90 33.57
N HIS A 646 -5.26 -28.00 34.55
CA HIS A 646 -5.41 -28.32 35.97
C HIS A 646 -6.76 -27.78 36.48
N THR A 647 -7.20 -28.29 37.64
CA THR A 647 -8.52 -27.98 38.21
C THR A 647 -8.63 -26.52 38.65
N GLY A 648 -9.69 -25.83 38.20
CA GLY A 648 -9.97 -24.44 38.59
C GLY A 648 -9.16 -23.39 37.85
N GLU A 649 -8.43 -23.76 36.80
CA GLU A 649 -7.73 -22.81 35.92
C GLU A 649 -8.71 -22.03 35.05
N PHE A 650 -8.37 -20.75 34.86
CA PHE A 650 -9.03 -19.74 34.02
C PHE A 650 -8.21 -19.50 32.75
N PHE A 651 -8.88 -19.17 31.64
CA PHE A 651 -8.25 -18.89 30.34
C PHE A 651 -8.94 -17.71 29.65
N ASP A 652 -8.22 -16.59 29.52
CA ASP A 652 -8.68 -15.34 28.91
C ASP A 652 -8.99 -15.52 27.41
N LEU A 653 -10.24 -15.28 27.00
CA LEU A 653 -10.63 -15.16 25.58
C LEU A 653 -10.63 -13.71 25.12
N VAL A 654 -11.20 -12.81 25.93
CA VAL A 654 -11.36 -11.38 25.59
C VAL A 654 -11.13 -10.51 26.84
N ASN A 655 -10.32 -9.46 26.70
CA ASN A 655 -10.01 -8.48 27.74
C ASN A 655 -10.55 -7.10 27.33
N VAL A 656 -11.48 -6.54 28.10
CA VAL A 656 -12.23 -5.33 27.75
C VAL A 656 -11.95 -4.22 28.78
N GLN A 657 -11.57 -3.02 28.32
CA GLN A 657 -11.33 -1.87 29.20
C GLN A 657 -12.62 -1.08 29.51
N GLY A 658 -13.58 -1.07 28.59
CA GLY A 658 -14.95 -0.60 28.85
C GLY A 658 -15.86 -1.71 29.36
N SER A 659 -17.17 -1.60 29.13
CA SER A 659 -18.14 -2.61 29.58
C SER A 659 -18.42 -3.68 28.52
N ILE A 660 -18.69 -4.90 29.00
CA ILE A 660 -19.29 -5.99 28.20
C ILE A 660 -20.81 -5.85 28.22
N SER A 661 -21.48 -6.16 27.10
CA SER A 661 -22.93 -6.13 26.97
C SER A 661 -23.45 -7.24 26.05
N GLY A 662 -24.57 -7.85 26.45
CA GLY A 662 -25.10 -9.08 25.82
C GLY A 662 -24.28 -10.33 26.15
N THR A 663 -24.59 -11.43 25.47
CA THR A 663 -23.86 -12.71 25.54
C THR A 663 -23.64 -13.25 24.12
N PHE A 664 -22.83 -14.29 23.97
CA PHE A 664 -22.84 -15.11 22.76
C PHE A 664 -24.15 -15.91 22.65
N ASN A 665 -24.45 -16.39 21.45
CA ASN A 665 -25.71 -17.07 21.12
C ASN A 665 -25.90 -18.36 21.92
N GLY A 666 -26.97 -18.43 22.71
CA GLY A 666 -27.30 -19.60 23.54
C GLY A 666 -26.36 -19.87 24.73
N LEU A 667 -25.29 -19.06 24.89
CA LEU A 667 -24.29 -19.21 25.95
C LEU A 667 -24.49 -18.14 27.02
N ALA A 668 -25.34 -18.42 28.00
CA ALA A 668 -25.50 -17.58 29.19
C ALA A 668 -24.25 -17.61 30.10
N GLU A 669 -24.22 -16.76 31.13
CA GLU A 669 -23.21 -16.84 32.20
C GLU A 669 -23.20 -18.24 32.82
N GLY A 670 -22.00 -18.83 32.95
CA GLY A 670 -21.81 -20.19 33.44
C GLY A 670 -22.15 -21.31 32.43
N ALA A 671 -22.44 -20.99 31.16
CA ALA A 671 -22.75 -22.00 30.15
C ALA A 671 -21.54 -22.92 29.87
N SER A 672 -21.79 -24.25 29.85
CA SER A 672 -20.74 -25.21 29.52
C SER A 672 -20.44 -25.21 28.02
N VAL A 673 -19.18 -25.01 27.67
CA VAL A 673 -18.62 -25.14 26.31
C VAL A 673 -17.55 -26.23 26.31
N ALA A 674 -17.36 -26.90 25.16
CA ALA A 674 -16.40 -27.99 25.01
C ALA A 674 -15.23 -27.55 24.11
N VAL A 675 -14.00 -27.64 24.63
CA VAL A 675 -12.76 -27.38 23.87
C VAL A 675 -11.94 -28.67 23.87
N ASN A 676 -11.67 -29.22 22.68
CA ASN A 676 -11.01 -30.52 22.49
C ASN A 676 -11.62 -31.70 23.29
N GLY A 677 -12.92 -31.63 23.61
CA GLY A 677 -13.63 -32.64 24.41
C GLY A 677 -13.55 -32.46 25.93
N VAL A 678 -12.92 -31.40 26.43
CA VAL A 678 -12.95 -30.99 27.84
C VAL A 678 -14.01 -29.90 28.03
N ASN A 679 -14.83 -30.02 29.08
CA ASN A 679 -15.90 -29.07 29.38
C ASN A 679 -15.42 -27.94 30.31
N PHE A 680 -15.52 -26.71 29.84
CA PHE A 680 -15.30 -25.48 30.58
C PHE A 680 -16.63 -24.75 30.77
N ASN A 681 -16.77 -23.95 31.82
CA ASN A 681 -17.85 -22.96 31.92
C ASN A 681 -17.35 -21.63 31.39
N LEU A 682 -18.17 -20.93 30.61
CA LEU A 682 -17.89 -19.58 30.14
C LEU A 682 -18.34 -18.55 31.18
N THR A 683 -17.51 -17.55 31.48
CA THR A 683 -17.90 -16.36 32.25
C THR A 683 -17.66 -15.08 31.44
N TYR A 684 -18.56 -14.10 31.58
CA TYR A 684 -18.45 -12.74 31.06
C TYR A 684 -18.01 -11.73 32.13
N HIS A 685 -17.68 -12.21 33.33
CA HIS A 685 -17.31 -11.41 34.51
C HIS A 685 -15.98 -11.89 35.12
N GLY A 686 -15.09 -12.41 34.27
CA GLY A 686 -13.77 -12.88 34.64
C GLY A 686 -12.86 -11.79 35.23
N GLY A 687 -11.75 -12.21 35.84
CA GLY A 687 -10.64 -11.35 36.25
C GLY A 687 -11.02 -10.16 37.14
N THR A 688 -11.21 -8.99 36.51
CA THR A 688 -11.56 -7.70 37.14
C THR A 688 -13.02 -7.28 36.93
N GLY A 689 -13.82 -8.11 36.24
CA GLY A 689 -15.24 -7.91 35.95
C GLY A 689 -15.55 -7.57 34.48
N ASN A 690 -14.53 -7.32 33.66
CA ASN A 690 -14.63 -6.96 32.23
C ASN A 690 -13.84 -7.94 31.33
N GLN A 691 -13.65 -9.18 31.77
CA GLN A 691 -12.97 -10.24 31.01
C GLN A 691 -13.96 -11.35 30.65
N ILE A 692 -13.79 -11.93 29.46
CA ILE A 692 -14.47 -13.16 29.04
C ILE A 692 -13.47 -14.31 29.17
N GLU A 693 -13.78 -15.29 30.00
CA GLU A 693 -12.87 -16.36 30.41
C GLU A 693 -13.53 -17.75 30.32
N LEU A 694 -12.73 -18.77 30.03
CA LEU A 694 -13.10 -20.17 30.20
C LEU A 694 -12.61 -20.69 31.56
N VAL A 695 -13.49 -21.31 32.34
CA VAL A 695 -13.21 -21.84 33.67
C VAL A 695 -13.32 -23.36 33.66
N SER A 696 -12.28 -24.07 34.12
CA SER A 696 -12.28 -25.54 34.16
C SER A 696 -13.14 -26.10 35.32
N ASN A 697 -13.93 -27.15 35.02
CA ASN A 697 -14.94 -27.67 35.94
C ASN A 697 -14.39 -28.63 37.03
N TYR A 698 -14.94 -28.54 38.24
CA TYR A 698 -14.54 -29.32 39.42
C TYR A 698 -15.60 -30.37 39.82
N THR A 699 -15.17 -31.62 40.04
CA THR A 699 -16.04 -32.75 40.45
C THR A 699 -15.32 -33.68 41.46
N PRO A 700 -15.32 -33.37 42.76
CA PRO A 700 -14.67 -34.19 43.78
C PRO A 700 -15.52 -35.38 44.24
N SER A 701 -14.85 -36.40 44.78
CA SER A 701 -15.48 -37.56 45.42
C SER A 701 -15.55 -37.43 46.96
N SER A 702 -15.72 -36.21 47.49
CA SER A 702 -15.72 -35.92 48.93
C SER A 702 -17.13 -35.99 49.56
N VAL A 703 -17.17 -36.14 50.88
CA VAL A 703 -18.41 -36.29 51.68
C VAL A 703 -18.65 -35.02 52.50
N ASN A 704 -19.90 -34.62 52.73
CA ASN A 704 -20.17 -33.41 53.52
C ASN A 704 -19.60 -33.54 54.95
N TYR A 705 -18.96 -32.49 55.46
CA TYR A 705 -18.32 -32.45 56.77
C TYR A 705 -19.24 -32.92 57.92
N SER A 706 -20.53 -32.59 57.87
CA SER A 706 -21.51 -32.97 58.90
C SER A 706 -21.77 -34.48 59.02
N THR A 707 -21.33 -35.29 58.05
CA THR A 707 -21.51 -36.76 58.04
C THR A 707 -20.22 -37.54 57.76
N ALA A 708 -19.07 -36.87 57.78
CA ALA A 708 -17.78 -37.47 57.47
C ALA A 708 -17.26 -38.41 58.58
N THR A 709 -16.58 -39.48 58.18
CA THR A 709 -15.81 -40.37 59.06
C THR A 709 -14.31 -40.14 58.89
N PRO A 710 -13.43 -40.64 59.78
CA PRO A 710 -11.98 -40.54 59.62
C PRO A 710 -11.40 -41.13 58.32
N SER A 711 -12.17 -41.96 57.60
CA SER A 711 -11.76 -42.51 56.31
C SER A 711 -12.03 -41.59 55.11
N ASN A 712 -12.83 -40.53 55.28
CA ASN A 712 -13.31 -39.66 54.22
C ASN A 712 -12.41 -38.44 54.01
N VAL A 713 -12.33 -37.98 52.75
CA VAL A 713 -12.07 -36.57 52.45
C VAL A 713 -13.41 -35.85 52.63
N ALA A 714 -13.47 -34.90 53.55
CA ALA A 714 -14.67 -34.16 53.88
C ALA A 714 -14.72 -32.83 53.11
N TYR A 715 -15.91 -32.28 52.84
CA TYR A 715 -16.06 -30.92 52.30
C TYR A 715 -16.95 -30.03 53.19
N VAL A 716 -16.58 -28.76 53.32
CA VAL A 716 -17.26 -27.75 54.14
C VAL A 716 -18.07 -26.81 53.25
N THR A 717 -19.31 -26.56 53.67
CA THR A 717 -20.22 -25.55 53.08
C THR A 717 -20.75 -24.62 54.16
N GLY A 718 -20.68 -23.31 53.93
CA GLY A 718 -21.08 -22.28 54.90
C GLY A 718 -20.08 -22.13 56.04
N VAL A 719 -20.52 -21.59 57.19
CA VAL A 719 -19.67 -21.38 58.37
C VAL A 719 -19.67 -22.62 59.25
N GLN A 720 -18.48 -23.14 59.55
CA GLN A 720 -18.23 -24.17 60.56
C GLN A 720 -17.25 -23.63 61.61
N SER A 721 -17.48 -23.93 62.87
CA SER A 721 -16.59 -23.53 63.96
C SER A 721 -16.54 -24.59 65.04
N ILE A 722 -15.34 -25.06 65.34
CA ILE A 722 -15.05 -25.81 66.57
C ILE A 722 -14.45 -24.80 67.54
N ASP A 723 -15.22 -24.46 68.56
CA ASP A 723 -14.76 -23.69 69.71
C ASP A 723 -15.43 -24.29 70.95
N THR A 724 -14.80 -25.34 71.49
CA THR A 724 -15.23 -26.01 72.72
C THR A 724 -14.18 -25.83 73.80
N SER A 725 -14.62 -25.59 75.04
CA SER A 725 -13.73 -25.45 76.20
C SER A 725 -13.00 -26.73 76.62
N THR A 726 -13.15 -27.81 75.86
CA THR A 726 -12.42 -29.08 75.97
C THR A 726 -11.68 -29.37 74.65
N PRO A 727 -10.40 -29.77 74.69
CA PRO A 727 -9.64 -30.13 73.48
C PRO A 727 -10.30 -31.26 72.68
N GLN A 728 -10.41 -31.09 71.36
CA GLN A 728 -10.90 -32.12 70.42
C GLN A 728 -9.84 -32.53 69.40
N THR A 729 -9.88 -33.78 68.95
CA THR A 729 -9.09 -34.25 67.80
C THR A 729 -10.01 -34.65 66.65
N VAL A 730 -10.11 -33.79 65.64
CA VAL A 730 -10.82 -34.08 64.38
C VAL A 730 -9.92 -34.97 63.53
N ASN A 731 -10.32 -36.22 63.34
CA ASN A 731 -9.59 -37.17 62.49
C ASN A 731 -10.31 -37.29 61.14
N LEU A 732 -9.62 -37.01 60.04
CA LEU A 732 -10.11 -37.10 58.66
C LEU A 732 -9.02 -37.65 57.73
N LYS A 733 -9.37 -38.06 56.50
CA LYS A 733 -8.38 -38.35 55.45
C LYS A 733 -7.91 -37.08 54.74
N GLY A 734 -8.78 -36.07 54.68
CA GLY A 734 -8.53 -34.73 54.13
C GLY A 734 -9.75 -33.83 54.33
N LEU A 735 -9.61 -32.53 54.10
CA LEU A 735 -10.67 -31.54 54.31
C LEU A 735 -10.66 -30.47 53.20
N ASP A 736 -11.74 -30.34 52.45
CA ASP A 736 -11.97 -29.33 51.41
C ASP A 736 -12.83 -28.18 51.97
N VAL A 737 -12.28 -26.98 52.15
CA VAL A 737 -13.08 -25.78 52.47
C VAL A 737 -13.47 -25.10 51.18
N LEU A 738 -14.74 -25.21 50.79
CA LEU A 738 -15.23 -24.74 49.49
C LEU A 738 -15.41 -23.21 49.44
N ALA A 739 -15.43 -22.65 48.23
CA ALA A 739 -15.65 -21.21 48.00
C ALA A 739 -16.87 -20.67 48.76
N GLY A 740 -16.77 -19.46 49.33
CA GLY A 740 -17.83 -18.83 50.13
C GLY A 740 -18.08 -19.48 51.49
N SER A 741 -17.27 -20.46 51.89
CA SER A 741 -17.40 -21.18 53.17
C SER A 741 -16.24 -20.88 54.10
N SER A 742 -16.44 -21.09 55.41
CA SER A 742 -15.39 -20.90 56.40
C SER A 742 -15.32 -22.02 57.42
N TYR A 743 -14.12 -22.27 57.94
CA TYR A 743 -13.84 -23.28 58.95
C TYR A 743 -12.92 -22.72 60.04
N THR A 744 -13.38 -22.74 61.29
CA THR A 744 -12.59 -22.33 62.46
C THR A 744 -12.22 -23.56 63.31
N LEU A 745 -10.93 -23.67 63.65
CA LEU A 745 -10.39 -24.69 64.57
C LEU A 745 -9.93 -24.01 65.87
N GLY A 746 -10.40 -24.48 67.02
CA GLY A 746 -10.21 -23.85 68.32
C GLY A 746 -8.79 -23.93 68.86
N VAL A 747 -8.49 -23.06 69.84
CA VAL A 747 -7.13 -22.85 70.42
C VAL A 747 -6.46 -24.10 71.02
N ASN A 748 -7.23 -25.13 71.35
CA ASN A 748 -6.73 -26.38 71.92
C ASN A 748 -7.05 -27.61 71.04
N ASP A 749 -7.61 -27.42 69.85
CA ASP A 749 -8.05 -28.52 69.00
C ASP A 749 -6.94 -29.00 68.07
N THR A 750 -7.08 -30.23 67.56
CA THR A 750 -6.14 -30.84 66.60
C THR A 750 -6.90 -31.35 65.39
N LEU A 751 -6.58 -30.85 64.21
CA LEU A 751 -7.06 -31.37 62.92
C LEU A 751 -6.03 -32.39 62.40
N ASN A 752 -6.23 -33.66 62.73
CA ASN A 752 -5.41 -34.76 62.24
C ASN A 752 -5.90 -35.22 60.86
N LEU A 753 -5.08 -34.99 59.84
CA LEU A 753 -5.33 -35.38 58.46
C LEU A 753 -4.43 -36.57 58.12
N ASN A 754 -5.01 -37.77 58.19
CA ASN A 754 -4.35 -39.04 57.84
C ASN A 754 -2.97 -39.21 58.51
N ASN A 755 -2.86 -38.89 59.80
CA ASN A 755 -1.63 -38.92 60.60
C ASN A 755 -0.48 -38.12 59.96
N GLY A 756 -0.74 -36.85 59.61
CA GLY A 756 0.23 -35.97 58.94
C GLY A 756 0.35 -36.13 57.42
N ASN A 757 -0.27 -37.18 56.83
CA ASN A 757 -0.13 -37.50 55.40
C ASN A 757 -1.35 -37.07 54.55
N GLY A 758 -2.33 -36.40 55.14
CA GLY A 758 -3.53 -35.90 54.49
C GLY A 758 -3.40 -34.43 54.11
N THR A 759 -4.45 -33.89 53.49
CA THR A 759 -4.45 -32.52 52.95
C THR A 759 -5.66 -31.72 53.41
N LEU A 760 -5.41 -30.49 53.85
CA LEU A 760 -6.39 -29.42 53.98
C LEU A 760 -6.36 -28.61 52.67
N ASN A 761 -7.41 -28.69 51.85
CA ASN A 761 -7.58 -27.89 50.64
C ASN A 761 -8.46 -26.68 50.97
N VAL A 762 -7.96 -25.45 50.89
CA VAL A 762 -8.75 -24.21 51.08
C VAL A 762 -8.91 -23.55 49.72
N LEU A 763 -10.12 -23.60 49.15
CA LEU A 763 -10.38 -23.15 47.79
C LEU A 763 -10.48 -21.62 47.70
N GLN A 764 -10.41 -21.09 46.47
CA GLN A 764 -10.53 -19.65 46.23
C GLN A 764 -11.86 -19.09 46.79
N GLY A 765 -11.78 -17.98 47.53
CA GLY A 765 -12.93 -17.41 48.23
C GLY A 765 -13.40 -18.19 49.47
N ALA A 766 -12.68 -19.20 49.92
CA ALA A 766 -12.87 -19.85 51.22
C ALA A 766 -11.99 -19.21 52.31
N VAL A 767 -12.37 -19.39 53.59
CA VAL A 767 -11.60 -18.88 54.74
C VAL A 767 -11.38 -19.97 55.79
N PHE A 768 -10.13 -20.34 56.05
CA PHE A 768 -9.77 -21.19 57.19
C PHE A 768 -9.13 -20.34 58.29
N SER A 769 -9.52 -20.56 59.55
CA SER A 769 -8.99 -19.85 60.72
C SER A 769 -8.63 -20.86 61.82
N GLY A 770 -7.37 -21.27 61.87
CA GLY A 770 -6.93 -22.33 62.78
C GLY A 770 -6.07 -21.81 63.91
N ASN A 771 -6.61 -21.84 65.13
CA ASN A 771 -5.89 -21.49 66.35
C ASN A 771 -5.24 -22.73 67.03
N GLY A 772 -5.61 -23.93 66.61
CA GLY A 772 -5.10 -25.21 67.09
C GLY A 772 -4.04 -25.84 66.18
N ILE A 773 -3.78 -27.12 66.39
CA ILE A 773 -2.73 -27.89 65.67
C ILE A 773 -3.33 -28.48 64.38
N ILE A 774 -2.57 -28.44 63.27
CA ILE A 774 -2.91 -29.13 62.02
C ILE A 774 -1.83 -30.18 61.74
N GLU A 775 -2.20 -31.46 61.75
CA GLU A 775 -1.31 -32.56 61.38
C GLU A 775 -1.62 -32.99 59.94
N GLY A 776 -1.05 -32.25 58.98
CA GLY A 776 -1.22 -32.51 57.54
C GLY A 776 -0.54 -31.46 56.66
N ASN A 777 -0.68 -31.63 55.35
CA ASN A 777 -0.28 -30.62 54.36
C ASN A 777 -1.41 -29.61 54.17
N VAL A 778 -1.09 -28.33 54.04
CA VAL A 778 -2.06 -27.28 53.69
C VAL A 778 -1.86 -26.89 52.23
N ILE A 779 -2.85 -27.22 51.39
CA ILE A 779 -2.99 -26.68 50.04
C ILE A 779 -3.97 -25.52 50.08
N ASN A 780 -3.54 -24.35 49.61
CA ASN A 780 -4.34 -23.13 49.68
C ASN A 780 -4.48 -22.44 48.31
N ALA A 781 -5.66 -21.89 48.06
CA ALA A 781 -5.99 -20.95 46.99
C ALA A 781 -6.94 -19.83 47.48
N GLY A 782 -7.32 -19.84 48.77
CA GLY A 782 -8.11 -18.82 49.45
C GLY A 782 -7.32 -18.17 50.59
N LEU A 783 -8.01 -17.80 51.68
CA LEU A 783 -7.39 -17.16 52.84
C LEU A 783 -7.25 -18.16 54.01
N VAL A 784 -6.01 -18.40 54.44
CA VAL A 784 -5.71 -19.15 55.67
C VAL A 784 -5.15 -18.20 56.72
N ARG A 785 -5.75 -18.20 57.92
CA ARG A 785 -5.31 -17.46 59.10
C ARG A 785 -4.84 -18.43 60.18
N ILE A 786 -3.62 -18.23 60.67
CA ILE A 786 -2.99 -19.07 61.70
C ILE A 786 -2.30 -18.16 62.73
N PRO A 787 -2.68 -18.19 64.03
CA PRO A 787 -1.88 -17.60 65.09
C PRO A 787 -0.60 -18.43 65.31
N ILE A 788 0.49 -17.81 65.78
CA ILE A 788 1.76 -18.52 66.02
C ILE A 788 1.64 -19.52 67.20
N VAL A 789 1.15 -20.72 66.90
CA VAL A 789 1.04 -21.88 67.79
C VAL A 789 1.62 -23.13 67.11
N ALA A 790 1.30 -23.35 65.83
CA ALA A 790 1.88 -24.39 64.98
C ALA A 790 1.98 -23.90 63.52
N LEU A 791 3.06 -24.25 62.82
CA LEU A 791 3.19 -24.05 61.37
C LEU A 791 3.24 -25.43 60.67
N PRO A 792 2.21 -25.82 59.89
CA PRO A 792 2.23 -27.04 59.08
C PRO A 792 3.10 -26.86 57.82
N GLN A 793 3.24 -27.91 57.01
CA GLN A 793 3.85 -27.80 55.68
C GLN A 793 2.84 -27.16 54.70
N VAL A 794 3.27 -26.20 53.89
CA VAL A 794 2.37 -25.35 53.08
C VAL A 794 2.72 -25.38 51.58
N GLN A 795 1.70 -25.51 50.73
CA GLN A 795 1.85 -25.56 49.27
C GLN A 795 0.69 -24.84 48.54
N GLY A 796 0.95 -23.70 47.91
CA GLY A 796 -0.07 -22.83 47.29
C GLY A 796 -0.57 -21.69 48.22
N GLY A 797 -1.13 -20.65 47.60
CA GLY A 797 -2.03 -19.64 48.20
C GLY A 797 -1.40 -18.65 49.18
N TYR A 798 -2.23 -17.74 49.70
CA TYR A 798 -1.84 -16.74 50.70
C TYR A 798 -2.20 -17.17 52.13
N ILE A 799 -1.19 -17.30 52.98
CA ILE A 799 -1.34 -17.56 54.41
C ILE A 799 -0.95 -16.33 55.21
N GLN A 800 -1.85 -15.87 56.07
CA GLN A 800 -1.64 -14.80 57.03
C GLN A 800 -1.31 -15.40 58.40
N VAL A 801 -0.06 -15.24 58.83
CA VAL A 801 0.40 -15.62 60.16
C VAL A 801 0.37 -14.40 61.05
N ILE A 802 -0.37 -14.48 62.16
CA ILE A 802 -0.54 -13.36 63.10
C ILE A 802 0.11 -13.74 64.43
N ALA A 803 0.95 -12.87 64.98
CA ALA A 803 1.51 -13.10 66.31
C ALA A 803 0.39 -13.23 67.38
N PRO A 804 0.53 -14.10 68.40
CA PRO A 804 -0.34 -14.07 69.56
C PRO A 804 -0.18 -12.74 70.32
N PRO A 805 -1.18 -12.32 71.12
CA PRO A 805 -1.09 -11.05 71.84
C PRO A 805 0.02 -11.13 72.88
N ALA A 806 0.85 -10.07 72.94
CA ALA A 806 1.92 -9.99 73.93
C ALA A 806 1.34 -10.15 75.35
N PRO A 807 1.85 -11.08 76.19
CA PRO A 807 1.37 -11.24 77.55
C PRO A 807 1.60 -9.95 78.34
N SER A 808 0.61 -9.53 79.13
CA SER A 808 0.71 -8.26 79.89
C SER A 808 1.90 -8.31 80.85
N ALA A 809 2.83 -7.37 80.66
CA ALA A 809 4.17 -7.50 81.20
C ALA A 809 4.22 -7.39 82.74
N ALA A 810 4.43 -8.53 83.40
CA ALA A 810 5.19 -8.54 84.65
C ALA A 810 6.66 -8.25 84.30
N ALA A 811 7.27 -7.25 84.94
CA ALA A 811 8.57 -6.75 84.53
C ALA A 811 9.71 -7.75 84.79
N GLY A 812 10.51 -8.06 83.76
CA GLY A 812 11.85 -8.63 83.92
C GLY A 812 12.22 -9.85 83.06
N THR A 813 11.27 -10.52 82.42
CA THR A 813 11.55 -11.72 81.60
C THR A 813 11.09 -11.55 80.15
N ALA A 814 11.98 -11.83 79.19
CA ALA A 814 11.60 -11.99 77.79
C ALA A 814 10.61 -13.16 77.63
N PRO A 815 9.66 -13.09 76.67
CA PRO A 815 8.78 -14.22 76.39
C PRO A 815 9.60 -15.43 75.93
N ALA A 816 9.20 -16.64 76.34
CA ALA A 816 9.83 -17.86 75.87
C ALA A 816 9.54 -18.05 74.36
N PRO A 817 10.54 -18.40 73.54
CA PRO A 817 10.36 -18.59 72.10
C PRO A 817 9.51 -19.84 71.80
N VAL A 818 8.88 -19.87 70.62
CA VAL A 818 8.04 -20.98 70.17
C VAL A 818 8.91 -22.02 69.46
N VAL A 819 9.05 -23.19 70.09
CA VAL A 819 9.91 -24.29 69.63
C VAL A 819 9.21 -25.12 68.55
N TYR A 820 9.81 -25.25 67.37
CA TYR A 820 9.34 -26.11 66.29
C TYR A 820 10.30 -27.27 66.01
N SER A 821 9.87 -28.49 66.37
CA SER A 821 10.69 -29.71 66.28
C SER A 821 11.05 -30.15 64.85
N ASN A 822 10.41 -29.60 63.82
CA ASN A 822 10.50 -30.02 62.42
C ASN A 822 11.00 -28.88 61.52
N PRO A 823 11.64 -29.18 60.36
CA PRO A 823 11.90 -28.19 59.32
C PRO A 823 10.60 -27.57 58.79
N VAL A 824 10.63 -26.27 58.50
CA VAL A 824 9.52 -25.55 57.87
C VAL A 824 9.79 -25.40 56.38
N VAL A 825 8.88 -25.86 55.53
CA VAL A 825 8.99 -25.73 54.06
C VAL A 825 7.81 -24.96 53.50
N ILE A 826 8.10 -23.98 52.65
CA ILE A 826 7.12 -23.12 51.97
C ILE A 826 7.21 -23.36 50.46
N GLY A 827 6.20 -24.03 49.90
CA GLY A 827 6.17 -24.48 48.51
C GLY A 827 6.10 -23.36 47.47
N ALA A 828 6.51 -23.66 46.24
CA ALA A 828 6.78 -22.72 45.13
C ALA A 828 5.57 -21.94 44.55
N SER A 829 4.44 -21.90 45.25
CA SER A 829 3.27 -21.07 44.88
C SER A 829 2.52 -20.54 46.12
N THR A 830 3.19 -20.52 47.28
CA THR A 830 2.68 -19.96 48.53
C THR A 830 3.25 -18.56 48.76
N VAL A 831 2.41 -17.64 49.24
CA VAL A 831 2.85 -16.49 50.05
C VAL A 831 2.56 -16.82 51.51
N VAL A 832 3.56 -16.78 52.39
CA VAL A 832 3.31 -16.71 53.83
C VAL A 832 3.72 -15.34 54.30
N ALA A 833 2.76 -14.55 54.80
CA ALA A 833 2.97 -13.22 55.35
C ALA A 833 2.90 -13.26 56.88
N PHE A 834 3.94 -12.73 57.54
CA PHE A 834 4.01 -12.58 58.99
C PHE A 834 3.70 -11.12 59.36
N ILE A 835 2.59 -10.90 60.06
CA ILE A 835 2.17 -9.57 60.52
C ILE A 835 2.08 -9.48 62.05
N PRO A 836 2.37 -8.31 62.66
CA PRO A 836 2.13 -8.08 64.09
C PRO A 836 0.63 -8.08 64.43
N GLN A 837 0.28 -8.38 65.68
CA GLN A 837 -1.12 -8.30 66.13
C GLN A 837 -1.50 -6.87 66.52
N PRO A 838 -2.67 -6.34 66.10
CA PRO A 838 -3.23 -5.11 66.64
C PRO A 838 -3.46 -5.18 68.17
N ALA A 839 -3.17 -4.07 68.86
CA ALA A 839 -3.14 -3.98 70.32
C ALA A 839 -4.52 -3.87 71.02
N THR A 840 -5.63 -4.06 70.29
CA THR A 840 -7.00 -3.89 70.81
C THR A 840 -7.85 -5.14 70.60
N THR A 841 -8.37 -5.71 71.69
CA THR A 841 -9.34 -6.82 71.62
C THR A 841 -10.70 -6.36 71.09
N PRO A 842 -11.29 -7.05 70.08
CA PRO A 842 -12.66 -6.79 69.65
C PRO A 842 -13.65 -7.25 70.73
N THR A 843 -14.50 -6.34 71.22
CA THR A 843 -15.46 -6.63 72.32
C THR A 843 -16.82 -7.17 71.86
N ASN A 844 -16.94 -7.64 70.60
CA ASN A 844 -18.18 -8.24 70.09
C ASN A 844 -17.91 -9.27 68.97
N PRO A 845 -18.25 -10.57 69.15
CA PRO A 845 -17.99 -11.64 68.18
C PRO A 845 -19.02 -11.73 67.03
N THR A 846 -19.95 -10.79 66.90
CA THR A 846 -21.05 -10.85 65.91
C THR A 846 -20.95 -9.87 64.74
N ALA A 847 -19.85 -9.10 64.65
CA ALA A 847 -19.59 -8.20 63.53
C ALA A 847 -18.97 -8.94 62.33
N ALA A 848 -19.41 -8.61 61.11
CA ALA A 848 -18.78 -9.09 59.88
C ALA A 848 -17.33 -8.56 59.75
N PRO A 849 -16.40 -9.32 59.15
CA PRO A 849 -15.00 -8.91 59.05
C PRO A 849 -14.84 -7.72 58.11
N VAL A 850 -14.58 -6.54 58.69
CA VAL A 850 -14.12 -5.36 57.95
C VAL A 850 -12.68 -5.62 57.47
N LEU A 851 -12.36 -5.23 56.24
CA LEU A 851 -10.98 -5.23 55.73
C LEU A 851 -10.08 -4.39 56.64
N PRO A 852 -8.82 -4.80 56.90
CA PRO A 852 -7.94 -4.08 57.82
C PRO A 852 -7.71 -2.64 57.33
N GLN A 853 -8.11 -1.68 58.17
CA GLN A 853 -7.64 -0.30 58.08
C GLN A 853 -6.22 -0.21 58.64
N PRO A 854 -5.38 0.75 58.21
CA PRO A 854 -4.05 0.96 58.79
C PRO A 854 -4.14 1.15 60.31
N VAL A 855 -3.40 0.33 61.07
CA VAL A 855 -3.46 0.32 62.53
C VAL A 855 -2.44 1.26 63.15
N SER A 856 -2.85 1.99 64.19
CA SER A 856 -1.93 2.79 65.00
C SER A 856 -1.09 1.86 65.88
N PHE A 857 0.24 1.87 65.66
CA PHE A 857 1.17 0.98 66.34
C PHE A 857 1.61 1.50 67.72
N VAL A 858 2.04 0.57 68.57
CA VAL A 858 2.55 0.82 69.92
C VAL A 858 4.07 0.63 69.94
N PRO A 859 4.87 1.50 70.58
CA PRO A 859 6.31 1.30 70.70
C PRO A 859 6.68 -0.03 71.37
N ASN A 860 7.76 -0.64 70.89
CA ASN A 860 8.27 -1.98 71.23
C ASN A 860 7.44 -3.14 70.63
N ALA A 861 7.29 -3.17 69.30
CA ALA A 861 6.81 -4.36 68.61
C ALA A 861 7.77 -5.56 68.86
N PRO A 862 7.26 -6.76 69.19
CA PRO A 862 8.11 -7.92 69.44
C PRO A 862 8.67 -8.48 68.12
N ILE A 863 9.97 -8.77 68.10
CA ILE A 863 10.58 -9.57 67.03
C ILE A 863 9.93 -10.96 67.07
N ILE A 864 9.33 -11.38 65.97
CA ILE A 864 8.75 -12.72 65.86
C ILE A 864 9.89 -13.73 65.83
N THR A 865 9.86 -14.77 66.67
CA THR A 865 10.93 -15.79 66.72
C THR A 865 10.40 -17.16 66.27
N ILE A 866 11.05 -17.75 65.27
CA ILE A 866 10.81 -19.11 64.76
C ILE A 866 12.01 -19.98 65.14
N GLU A 867 11.83 -20.89 66.08
CA GLU A 867 12.86 -21.88 66.42
C GLU A 867 12.65 -23.18 65.64
N ALA A 868 12.97 -23.14 64.34
CA ALA A 868 13.05 -24.31 63.47
C ALA A 868 14.53 -24.59 63.11
N PRO A 869 14.97 -25.86 62.99
CA PRO A 869 16.36 -26.19 62.68
C PRO A 869 16.77 -25.75 61.26
N ILE A 870 15.83 -25.79 60.32
CA ILE A 870 15.96 -25.29 58.94
C ILE A 870 14.60 -24.67 58.54
N VAL A 871 14.63 -23.48 57.93
CA VAL A 871 13.52 -22.92 57.16
C VAL A 871 13.91 -22.95 55.68
N GLN A 872 13.11 -23.63 54.85
CA GLN A 872 13.32 -23.73 53.40
C GLN A 872 12.22 -22.99 52.63
N VAL A 873 12.61 -22.00 51.84
CA VAL A 873 11.70 -21.14 51.07
C VAL A 873 11.83 -21.46 49.58
N GLN A 874 10.77 -22.03 49.01
CA GLN A 874 10.64 -22.32 47.58
C GLN A 874 9.61 -21.42 46.88
N GLY A 875 8.64 -20.88 47.63
CA GLY A 875 7.71 -19.82 47.23
C GLY A 875 8.09 -18.47 47.82
N THR A 876 7.11 -17.61 48.08
CA THR A 876 7.33 -16.25 48.64
C THR A 876 7.19 -16.25 50.15
N TYR A 877 8.23 -15.79 50.84
CA TYR A 877 8.23 -15.56 52.29
C TYR A 877 8.19 -14.06 52.56
N ALA A 878 7.02 -13.57 52.97
CA ALA A 878 6.76 -12.16 53.22
C ALA A 878 6.88 -11.84 54.73
N VAL A 879 7.71 -10.86 55.03
CA VAL A 879 8.07 -10.48 56.40
C VAL A 879 7.82 -8.97 56.51
N ASP A 880 6.63 -8.64 57.03
CA ASP A 880 6.06 -7.29 57.22
C ASP A 880 6.22 -6.88 58.70
N ALA A 881 7.45 -7.10 59.20
CA ALA A 881 7.91 -6.96 60.58
C ALA A 881 9.43 -7.23 60.65
N SER A 882 10.03 -7.15 61.83
CA SER A 882 11.31 -7.84 62.10
C SER A 882 11.08 -9.28 62.56
N LEU A 883 11.77 -10.23 61.92
CA LEU A 883 11.66 -11.68 62.15
C LEU A 883 13.02 -12.29 62.50
N GLN A 884 13.04 -13.23 63.45
CA GLN A 884 14.20 -14.04 63.82
C GLN A 884 13.97 -15.53 63.58
N VAL A 885 14.92 -16.19 62.92
CA VAL A 885 14.99 -17.66 62.73
C VAL A 885 16.21 -18.18 63.49
N THR A 886 16.09 -19.11 64.43
CA THR A 886 17.26 -19.52 65.25
C THR A 886 18.13 -20.61 64.61
N GLY A 887 17.59 -21.36 63.64
CA GLY A 887 18.32 -22.32 62.80
C GLY A 887 18.88 -21.73 61.51
N ASN A 888 19.02 -22.55 60.46
CA ASN A 888 19.46 -22.11 59.13
C ASN A 888 18.29 -21.59 58.28
N TYR A 889 18.57 -20.66 57.37
CA TYR A 889 17.62 -20.18 56.36
C TYR A 889 18.11 -20.50 54.96
N THR A 890 17.26 -21.11 54.12
CA THR A 890 17.62 -21.54 52.76
C THR A 890 16.51 -21.20 51.77
N GLN A 891 16.73 -20.15 50.99
CA GLN A 891 15.90 -19.81 49.83
C GLN A 891 16.46 -20.51 48.58
N THR A 892 15.63 -21.23 47.84
CA THR A 892 16.00 -21.91 46.58
C THR A 892 15.85 -20.97 45.36
N ALA A 893 16.40 -21.34 44.19
CA ALA A 893 16.24 -20.63 42.92
C ALA A 893 14.81 -20.18 42.51
N THR A 894 13.77 -20.81 43.07
CA THR A 894 12.36 -20.45 42.83
C THR A 894 11.76 -19.57 43.93
N GLY A 895 12.42 -19.50 45.09
CA GLY A 895 11.91 -18.85 46.28
C GLY A 895 12.17 -17.35 46.28
N ASN A 896 11.26 -16.60 46.90
CA ASN A 896 11.37 -15.17 47.09
C ASN A 896 11.37 -14.86 48.58
N THR A 897 12.23 -13.95 49.02
CA THR A 897 12.17 -13.34 50.36
C THR A 897 11.70 -11.91 50.17
N ARG A 898 10.51 -11.57 50.67
CA ARG A 898 9.85 -10.27 50.50
C ARG A 898 9.94 -9.47 51.79
N LEU A 899 10.57 -8.30 51.71
CA LEU A 899 10.77 -7.35 52.82
C LEU A 899 10.25 -5.97 52.40
N TYR A 900 9.74 -5.21 53.35
CA TYR A 900 9.04 -3.95 53.11
C TYR A 900 9.83 -2.77 53.70
N VAL A 901 9.70 -1.60 53.06
CA VAL A 901 10.17 -0.30 53.55
C VAL A 901 8.95 0.59 53.73
N ASP A 902 8.67 0.97 54.98
CA ASP A 902 7.41 1.57 55.44
C ASP A 902 7.61 2.93 56.13
N GLY A 903 8.79 3.19 56.70
CA GLY A 903 9.15 4.46 57.35
C GLY A 903 8.69 4.63 58.79
N ASN A 904 8.37 3.56 59.51
CA ASN A 904 7.76 3.58 60.85
C ASN A 904 8.60 4.29 61.94
N THR A 905 8.06 5.38 62.49
CA THR A 905 8.74 6.22 63.51
C THR A 905 8.79 5.62 64.91
N GLY A 906 9.76 4.71 65.12
CA GLY A 906 10.66 4.79 66.28
C GLY A 906 10.36 3.93 67.51
N ALA A 907 11.05 2.78 67.61
CA ALA A 907 11.12 2.00 68.85
C ALA A 907 12.41 1.17 69.05
N SER A 908 13.60 1.70 68.74
CA SER A 908 14.88 1.16 69.27
C SER A 908 15.97 2.23 69.29
N GLN A 909 16.53 2.49 70.49
CA GLN A 909 17.69 3.38 70.71
C GLN A 909 18.74 2.67 71.61
N ASN A 910 18.71 1.33 71.67
CA ASN A 910 19.59 0.52 72.54
C ASN A 910 20.14 -0.76 71.90
N PHE A 911 19.88 -1.00 70.62
CA PHE A 911 20.68 -1.92 69.79
C PHE A 911 21.06 -1.20 68.51
N SER A 912 22.34 -1.29 68.12
CA SER A 912 22.76 -0.93 66.78
C SER A 912 22.21 -1.97 65.79
N ASN A 913 21.72 -1.51 64.63
CA ASN A 913 21.25 -2.35 63.53
C ASN A 913 19.92 -3.10 63.81
N THR A 914 18.93 -2.40 64.38
CA THR A 914 17.50 -2.80 64.29
C THR A 914 16.72 -1.71 63.54
N GLY A 915 16.17 -2.05 62.37
CA GLY A 915 15.45 -1.15 61.47
C GLY A 915 14.16 -0.62 62.10
N GLY A 916 14.03 0.71 62.16
CA GLY A 916 12.76 1.37 62.47
C GLY A 916 11.87 1.48 61.23
N ASP A 917 12.50 1.84 60.10
CA ASP A 917 11.86 2.28 58.86
C ASP A 917 11.69 1.17 57.79
N TYR A 918 12.05 -0.07 58.13
CA TYR A 918 12.01 -1.23 57.23
C TYR A 918 12.03 -2.59 57.97
N SER A 919 11.55 -3.62 57.29
CA SER A 919 11.52 -5.01 57.78
C SER A 919 12.87 -5.73 57.64
N GLN A 920 13.20 -6.61 58.59
CA GLN A 920 14.49 -7.33 58.65
C GLN A 920 14.33 -8.83 58.94
N LEU A 921 15.26 -9.64 58.40
CA LEU A 921 15.39 -11.06 58.68
C LEU A 921 16.69 -11.37 59.44
N PHE A 922 16.58 -11.70 60.73
CA PHE A 922 17.68 -12.17 61.58
C PHE A 922 17.78 -13.70 61.55
N VAL A 923 18.98 -14.26 61.39
CA VAL A 923 19.21 -15.71 61.32
C VAL A 923 20.34 -16.15 62.27
N GLY A 924 20.02 -17.11 63.14
CA GLY A 924 20.88 -17.63 64.21
C GLY A 924 21.95 -18.63 63.76
N LYS A 925 21.93 -19.02 62.48
CA LYS A 925 22.94 -19.84 61.80
C LYS A 925 23.18 -19.28 60.37
N ALA A 926 23.48 -20.15 59.41
CA ALA A 926 23.83 -19.73 58.05
C ALA A 926 22.59 -19.36 57.22
N VAL A 927 22.79 -18.45 56.27
CA VAL A 927 21.80 -18.03 55.27
C VAL A 927 22.31 -18.45 53.89
N THR A 928 21.44 -19.03 53.08
CA THR A 928 21.69 -19.29 51.64
C THR A 928 20.56 -18.69 50.81
N LEU A 929 20.91 -17.85 49.84
CA LEU A 929 19.98 -17.19 48.93
C LEU A 929 20.34 -17.53 47.48
N ASP A 930 19.39 -18.06 46.73
CA ASP A 930 19.56 -18.57 45.36
C ASP A 930 18.44 -18.10 44.41
N GLY A 931 17.32 -17.62 44.97
CA GLY A 931 16.18 -17.04 44.25
C GLY A 931 16.18 -15.51 44.33
N SER A 932 15.03 -14.89 44.61
CA SER A 932 14.88 -13.43 44.57
C SER A 932 14.77 -12.80 45.95
N LEU A 933 15.56 -11.77 46.24
CA LEU A 933 15.25 -10.79 47.29
C LEU A 933 14.32 -9.73 46.71
N GLN A 934 13.12 -9.61 47.27
CA GLN A 934 12.07 -8.68 46.83
C GLN A 934 11.93 -7.56 47.87
N ILE A 935 12.30 -6.34 47.49
CA ILE A 935 12.12 -5.15 48.33
C ILE A 935 10.86 -4.40 47.86
N VAL A 936 9.88 -4.24 48.75
CA VAL A 936 8.62 -3.53 48.48
C VAL A 936 8.67 -2.16 49.14
N LEU A 937 8.37 -1.10 48.38
CA LEU A 937 8.16 0.24 48.92
C LEU A 937 6.67 0.46 49.19
N GLN A 938 6.36 0.96 50.38
CA GLN A 938 5.00 1.37 50.82
C GLN A 938 4.95 2.91 51.03
N PRO A 939 5.07 3.73 49.97
CA PRO A 939 5.21 5.18 50.10
C PRO A 939 3.93 5.92 50.53
N GLU A 940 2.80 5.22 50.63
CA GLU A 940 1.63 5.68 51.38
C GLU A 940 1.96 5.87 52.88
N LEU A 941 2.74 4.96 53.46
CA LEU A 941 3.18 4.99 54.86
C LEU A 941 4.30 6.02 55.10
N PHE A 942 5.17 6.27 54.10
CA PHE A 942 6.19 7.33 54.13
C PHE A 942 5.59 8.70 54.51
N SER A 943 4.39 9.02 54.00
CA SER A 943 3.71 10.27 54.30
C SER A 943 3.09 10.32 55.71
N GLN A 944 2.70 9.16 56.24
CA GLN A 944 2.10 9.00 57.58
C GLN A 944 3.15 9.13 58.70
N PHE A 945 4.37 8.64 58.46
CA PHE A 945 5.45 8.62 59.45
C PHE A 945 6.55 9.66 59.17
N GLY A 946 6.60 10.26 57.98
CA GLY A 946 7.50 11.38 57.67
C GLY A 946 8.91 10.99 57.25
N TYR A 947 9.19 9.71 57.04
CA TYR A 947 10.41 9.22 56.39
C TYR A 947 10.21 9.13 54.87
N THR A 948 11.27 9.34 54.08
CA THR A 948 11.30 9.04 52.65
C THR A 948 12.76 8.76 52.29
N PRO A 949 13.08 7.56 51.74
CA PRO A 949 14.43 7.18 51.39
C PRO A 949 15.14 8.15 50.43
N LYS A 950 16.43 8.38 50.66
CA LYS A 950 17.31 9.25 49.85
C LYS A 950 18.50 8.46 49.29
N ILE A 951 19.06 8.95 48.18
CA ILE A 951 20.30 8.39 47.62
C ILE A 951 21.39 8.40 48.71
N GLY A 952 21.95 7.23 48.99
CA GLY A 952 22.94 7.00 50.04
C GLY A 952 22.40 6.49 51.38
N ASP A 953 21.07 6.41 51.57
CA ASP A 953 20.49 5.68 52.72
C ASP A 953 20.76 4.17 52.57
N THR A 954 21.08 3.48 53.68
CA THR A 954 21.37 2.03 53.69
C THR A 954 20.45 1.21 54.60
N PHE A 955 20.28 -0.08 54.25
CA PHE A 955 19.25 -0.97 54.77
C PHE A 955 19.82 -2.38 55.03
N ASP A 956 19.94 -2.77 56.30
CA ASP A 956 20.43 -4.09 56.73
C ASP A 956 19.31 -5.14 56.64
N PHE A 957 18.92 -5.52 55.42
CA PHE A 957 17.74 -6.36 55.22
C PHE A 957 17.85 -7.78 55.78
N ILE A 958 19.04 -8.39 55.76
CA ILE A 958 19.27 -9.76 56.24
C ILE A 958 20.56 -9.83 57.07
N ILE A 959 20.46 -10.37 58.28
CA ILE A 959 21.56 -10.49 59.25
C ILE A 959 21.72 -11.97 59.64
N GLY A 960 22.73 -12.63 59.08
CA GLY A 960 23.03 -14.05 59.26
C GLY A 960 24.26 -14.29 60.13
N SER A 961 24.08 -14.64 61.40
CA SER A 961 25.17 -14.83 62.37
C SER A 961 26.07 -16.05 62.11
N GLY A 962 25.65 -16.98 61.23
CA GLY A 962 26.49 -18.04 60.68
C GLY A 962 27.08 -17.74 59.29
N GLY A 963 26.94 -16.51 58.80
CA GLY A 963 27.33 -16.09 57.46
C GLY A 963 26.23 -16.24 56.41
N ILE A 964 26.29 -15.39 55.38
CA ILE A 964 25.38 -15.32 54.23
C ILE A 964 26.10 -15.79 52.97
N THR A 965 25.47 -16.69 52.22
CA THR A 965 25.93 -17.15 50.91
C THR A 965 24.92 -16.75 49.84
N LEU A 966 25.35 -15.92 48.89
CA LEU A 966 24.61 -15.65 47.65
C LEU A 966 25.06 -16.66 46.60
N ALA A 967 24.13 -17.44 46.05
CA ALA A 967 24.39 -18.38 44.96
C ALA A 967 24.27 -17.68 43.60
N SER A 968 24.78 -18.31 42.54
CA SER A 968 24.83 -17.72 41.20
C SER A 968 23.47 -17.49 40.53
N GLY A 969 22.37 -18.01 41.10
CA GLY A 969 21.00 -17.75 40.67
C GLY A 969 20.36 -16.49 41.27
N PHE A 970 20.98 -15.93 42.32
CA PHE A 970 20.40 -14.87 43.15
C PHE A 970 20.05 -13.61 42.36
N LYS A 971 18.91 -13.01 42.70
CA LYS A 971 18.37 -11.79 42.07
C LYS A 971 17.88 -10.80 43.09
N GLU A 972 18.03 -9.53 42.76
CA GLU A 972 17.43 -8.42 43.48
C GLU A 972 16.26 -7.89 42.64
N GLN A 973 15.12 -7.63 43.29
CA GLN A 973 13.94 -7.06 42.66
C GLN A 973 13.34 -5.98 43.57
N THR A 974 12.85 -4.89 42.97
CA THR A 974 12.20 -3.81 43.72
C THR A 974 10.81 -3.54 43.19
N PHE A 975 9.86 -3.32 44.10
CA PHE A 975 8.44 -3.16 43.81
C PHE A 975 7.86 -1.95 44.55
N ILE A 976 6.67 -1.52 44.10
CA ILE A 976 5.79 -0.59 44.80
C ILE A 976 4.41 -1.24 44.96
N ASP A 977 3.71 -0.96 46.06
CA ASP A 977 2.32 -1.37 46.26
C ASP A 977 1.36 -0.60 45.32
N GLN A 978 0.34 -1.27 44.78
CA GLN A 978 -0.74 -0.64 44.01
C GLN A 978 -1.40 0.53 44.77
N ALA A 979 -1.48 0.47 46.10
CA ALA A 979 -2.04 1.52 46.96
C ALA A 979 -1.44 2.91 46.68
N ALA A 980 -0.21 2.97 46.18
CA ALA A 980 0.54 4.21 45.97
C ALA A 980 1.01 4.47 44.53
N LEU A 981 0.40 3.85 43.51
CA LEU A 981 0.80 4.00 42.10
C LEU A 981 0.84 5.44 41.51
N GLY A 982 0.30 6.43 42.22
CA GLY A 982 0.37 7.84 41.84
C GLY A 982 1.45 8.67 42.56
N LEU A 983 2.21 8.10 43.50
CA LEU A 983 3.05 8.88 44.42
C LEU A 983 4.44 9.28 43.86
N PHE A 984 5.00 8.57 42.87
CA PHE A 984 6.31 8.89 42.28
C PHE A 984 6.24 9.24 40.79
N SER A 985 7.23 10.01 40.30
CA SER A 985 7.51 10.22 38.88
C SER A 985 8.90 9.70 38.49
N GLY A 986 9.09 9.44 37.19
CA GLY A 986 10.37 9.01 36.61
C GLY A 986 10.68 7.51 36.70
N LEU A 987 9.96 6.75 37.53
CA LEU A 987 10.13 5.30 37.65
C LEU A 987 9.51 4.56 36.45
N ASN A 988 10.26 3.64 35.85
CA ASN A 988 9.75 2.71 34.84
C ASN A 988 9.13 1.49 35.55
N ILE A 989 7.80 1.45 35.59
CA ILE A 989 7.02 0.45 36.34
C ILE A 989 6.11 -0.39 35.44
N SER A 990 6.00 -1.69 35.75
CA SER A 990 5.08 -2.63 35.10
C SER A 990 4.26 -3.40 36.15
N PRO A 991 3.01 -3.80 35.85
CA PRO A 991 2.26 -4.69 36.73
C PRO A 991 3.03 -5.99 36.99
N PHE A 992 3.15 -6.41 38.24
CA PHE A 992 3.78 -7.67 38.60
C PHE A 992 2.73 -8.68 39.06
N SER A 993 2.63 -9.80 38.35
CA SER A 993 1.92 -10.97 38.87
C SER A 993 2.92 -11.82 39.65
N SER A 994 2.68 -12.01 40.95
CA SER A 994 3.44 -12.95 41.77
C SER A 994 3.14 -14.43 41.45
N GLY A 995 2.19 -14.69 40.54
CA GLY A 995 1.76 -16.04 40.15
C GLY A 995 0.88 -16.76 41.18
N ILE A 996 0.44 -16.06 42.23
CA ILE A 996 -0.25 -16.67 43.37
C ILE A 996 -1.66 -16.08 43.51
N ALA A 997 -2.67 -16.96 43.43
CA ALA A 997 -4.05 -16.57 43.65
C ALA A 997 -4.23 -16.02 45.08
N SER A 998 -4.75 -14.79 45.16
CA SER A 998 -4.99 -14.05 46.41
C SER A 998 -3.75 -13.59 47.19
N ASP A 999 -2.60 -13.34 46.53
CA ASP A 999 -1.59 -12.41 47.06
C ASP A 999 -2.25 -11.01 47.24
N PRO A 1000 -2.34 -10.44 48.46
CA PRO A 1000 -3.00 -9.16 48.68
C PRO A 1000 -2.15 -7.98 48.19
N ASP A 1001 -0.83 -8.14 48.20
CA ASP A 1001 0.13 -7.13 47.76
C ASP A 1001 0.10 -7.08 46.23
N LYS A 1002 -0.68 -6.15 45.67
CA LYS A 1002 -0.77 -5.97 44.22
C LYS A 1002 0.42 -5.16 43.72
N LEU A 1003 1.56 -5.84 43.61
CA LEU A 1003 2.85 -5.21 43.33
C LEU A 1003 2.99 -4.74 41.87
N PHE A 1004 3.76 -3.66 41.70
CA PHE A 1004 4.28 -3.22 40.40
C PHE A 1004 5.81 -3.23 40.46
N GLN A 1005 6.46 -3.89 39.50
CA GLN A 1005 7.91 -4.04 39.46
C GLN A 1005 8.57 -2.77 38.91
N ILE A 1006 9.58 -2.26 39.60
CA ILE A 1006 10.48 -1.22 39.10
C ILE A 1006 11.53 -1.89 38.20
N SER A 1007 11.64 -1.44 36.95
CA SER A 1007 12.51 -2.06 35.94
C SER A 1007 13.98 -1.61 35.99
N ASN A 1008 14.30 -0.63 36.83
CA ASN A 1008 15.65 -0.09 37.03
C ASN A 1008 16.19 -0.55 38.40
N ASN A 1009 17.50 -0.74 38.52
CA ASN A 1009 18.15 -1.05 39.80
C ASN A 1009 18.06 0.17 40.73
N LEU A 1010 17.06 0.20 41.62
CA LEU A 1010 16.90 1.29 42.59
C LEU A 1010 17.94 1.20 43.73
N PHE A 1011 18.36 -0.01 44.08
CA PHE A 1011 19.34 -0.29 45.13
C PHE A 1011 20.59 -0.98 44.56
N SER A 1012 21.73 -0.82 45.24
CA SER A 1012 22.91 -1.70 45.09
C SER A 1012 23.17 -2.46 46.40
N PHE A 1013 23.42 -3.75 46.31
CA PHE A 1013 23.56 -4.63 47.48
C PHE A 1013 25.03 -5.00 47.74
N ALA A 1014 25.39 -5.19 49.00
CA ALA A 1014 26.72 -5.58 49.44
C ALA A 1014 26.66 -6.57 50.63
N LEU A 1015 27.57 -7.54 50.64
CA LEU A 1015 27.86 -8.33 51.84
C LEU A 1015 28.89 -7.57 52.67
N ILE A 1016 28.49 -7.13 53.87
CA ILE A 1016 29.33 -6.41 54.81
C ILE A 1016 29.58 -7.28 56.07
N ASP A 1017 30.37 -6.75 57.01
CA ASP A 1017 30.70 -7.37 58.30
C ASP A 1017 31.06 -8.87 58.21
N GLY A 1018 32.02 -9.18 57.34
CA GLY A 1018 32.53 -10.55 57.16
C GLY A 1018 31.52 -11.49 56.49
N ASN A 1019 30.66 -10.96 55.62
CA ASN A 1019 29.52 -11.64 55.01
C ASN A 1019 28.43 -12.06 56.02
N THR A 1020 28.28 -11.35 57.15
CA THR A 1020 27.19 -11.62 58.11
C THR A 1020 25.98 -10.72 57.94
N VAL A 1021 26.10 -9.64 57.16
CA VAL A 1021 24.99 -8.72 56.86
C VAL A 1021 24.91 -8.51 55.34
N LEU A 1022 23.69 -8.51 54.80
CA LEU A 1022 23.38 -8.08 53.44
C LEU A 1022 22.75 -6.69 53.50
N GLU A 1023 23.57 -5.68 53.24
CA GLU A 1023 23.18 -4.26 53.20
C GLU A 1023 22.74 -3.90 51.78
N ALA A 1024 21.68 -3.10 51.66
CA ALA A 1024 21.30 -2.42 50.42
C ALA A 1024 21.51 -0.91 50.55
N THR A 1025 22.08 -0.27 49.54
CA THR A 1025 22.19 1.21 49.43
C THR A 1025 21.24 1.72 48.37
N LEU A 1026 20.47 2.77 48.65
CA LEU A 1026 19.62 3.44 47.65
C LEU A 1026 20.50 4.28 46.69
N ILE A 1027 20.44 4.00 45.38
CA ILE A 1027 21.31 4.62 44.36
C ILE A 1027 20.62 5.57 43.38
N GLU A 1028 19.29 5.44 43.19
CA GLU A 1028 18.49 6.30 42.29
C GLU A 1028 17.42 7.12 43.07
N PRO A 1029 16.99 8.30 42.57
CA PRO A 1029 16.16 9.23 43.35
C PRO A 1029 14.65 8.90 43.31
N LEU A 1030 14.05 8.67 44.47
CA LEU A 1030 12.59 8.62 44.63
C LEU A 1030 11.97 10.03 44.58
N THR A 1031 11.41 10.41 43.42
CA THR A 1031 10.86 11.75 43.18
C THR A 1031 9.34 11.76 43.40
N LEU A 1032 8.89 12.33 44.52
CA LEU A 1032 7.47 12.44 44.86
C LEU A 1032 6.68 13.38 43.93
N ASN A 1033 5.47 12.95 43.54
CA ASN A 1033 4.53 13.75 42.76
C ASN A 1033 3.85 14.80 43.63
N ASN A 1034 4.40 16.02 43.62
CA ASN A 1034 3.77 17.19 44.24
C ASN A 1034 2.51 17.63 43.49
N GLY A 1035 1.41 16.92 43.72
CA GLY A 1035 0.06 17.42 43.50
C GLY A 1035 -0.22 18.66 44.37
N PRO A 1036 -1.28 19.44 44.07
CA PRO A 1036 -1.58 20.66 44.80
C PRO A 1036 -1.86 20.35 46.28
N THR A 1037 -1.12 21.01 47.18
CA THR A 1037 -1.34 20.93 48.63
C THR A 1037 -2.81 21.23 48.96
N PRO A 1038 -3.53 20.35 49.68
CA PRO A 1038 -4.92 20.62 50.05
C PRO A 1038 -4.98 21.88 50.91
N THR A 1039 -5.74 22.88 50.47
CA THR A 1039 -5.89 24.15 51.16
C THR A 1039 -6.48 23.89 52.55
N PRO A 1040 -5.80 24.24 53.67
CA PRO A 1040 -6.34 23.99 55.00
C PRO A 1040 -7.61 24.83 55.20
N THR A 1041 -8.73 24.15 55.48
CA THR A 1041 -9.99 24.80 55.85
C THR A 1041 -9.82 25.50 57.20
N PRO A 1042 -9.93 26.83 57.29
CA PRO A 1042 -9.64 27.55 58.52
C PRO A 1042 -10.77 27.33 59.54
N VAL A 1043 -10.46 26.65 60.65
CA VAL A 1043 -11.29 26.67 61.86
C VAL A 1043 -11.40 28.12 62.38
N PRO A 1044 -12.59 28.60 62.76
CA PRO A 1044 -12.82 30.01 63.05
C PRO A 1044 -12.16 30.44 64.37
N SER A 1045 -10.99 31.05 64.25
CA SER A 1045 -10.26 31.67 65.37
C SER A 1045 -10.77 33.09 65.64
N ALA A 1046 -10.87 33.48 66.92
CA ALA A 1046 -11.45 34.75 67.33
C ALA A 1046 -10.58 35.97 67.00
N ILE A 1047 -11.26 37.11 66.78
CA ILE A 1047 -10.70 38.43 66.45
C ILE A 1047 -9.90 39.00 67.64
N TRP A 1048 -8.73 39.61 67.37
CA TRP A 1048 -8.34 40.90 67.99
C TRP A 1048 -7.39 41.73 67.09
N MET A 1049 -7.54 43.04 67.19
CA MET A 1049 -6.85 44.15 66.48
C MET A 1049 -5.40 44.35 67.02
N VAL A 1050 -4.45 45.13 66.48
CA VAL A 1050 -4.28 46.02 65.29
C VAL A 1050 -2.74 46.13 65.03
N ALA A 1051 -2.17 46.43 63.86
CA ALA A 1051 -2.13 47.76 63.23
C ALA A 1051 -1.75 47.76 61.72
N SER A 1052 -0.91 48.71 61.29
CA SER A 1052 -1.13 49.44 60.02
C SER A 1052 0.15 50.06 59.41
N GLY A 1053 0.20 50.17 58.07
CA GLY A 1053 1.21 50.93 57.30
C GLY A 1053 1.59 50.20 56.00
N ILE A 1054 1.12 50.46 54.76
CA ILE A 1054 0.67 51.61 53.94
C ILE A 1054 1.63 51.82 52.74
N LEU A 1055 1.07 51.82 51.51
CA LEU A 1055 1.67 52.14 50.18
C LEU A 1055 2.76 51.16 49.63
N GLY A 1056 2.87 50.91 48.31
CA GLY A 1056 1.93 51.19 47.20
C GLY A 1056 2.57 51.21 45.79
N LEU A 1057 1.94 50.54 44.80
CA LEU A 1057 2.22 50.53 43.33
C LEU A 1057 3.63 50.00 42.90
N GLY A 1058 3.87 49.40 41.72
CA GLY A 1058 3.00 48.95 40.62
C GLY A 1058 3.72 48.94 39.25
N ALA A 1059 3.54 47.86 38.44
CA ALA A 1059 3.87 47.73 36.99
C ALA A 1059 5.35 47.72 36.50
N PHE A 1060 5.76 47.22 35.30
CA PHE A 1060 5.34 46.05 34.47
C PHE A 1060 6.29 45.86 33.23
N ARG A 1061 6.51 44.61 32.74
CA ARG A 1061 7.09 44.19 31.41
C ARG A 1061 8.59 44.47 31.10
N LYS A 1062 9.23 43.95 30.02
CA LYS A 1062 9.26 42.63 29.27
C LYS A 1062 10.23 42.75 28.03
N LYS A 1063 10.77 41.63 27.50
CA LYS A 1063 11.39 41.43 26.14
C LYS A 1063 12.80 42.02 25.85
N PHE A 1064 13.62 41.58 24.86
CA PHE A 1064 13.88 40.27 24.16
C PHE A 1064 15.02 40.43 23.08
N HIS A 1065 15.57 39.31 22.53
CA HIS A 1065 16.50 39.17 21.36
C HIS A 1065 17.98 39.64 21.54
N ALA A 1066 19.02 39.13 20.84
CA ALA A 1066 19.35 37.88 20.08
C ALA A 1066 20.90 37.95 19.70
N GLN A 1067 21.58 37.22 18.79
CA GLN A 1067 21.31 36.18 17.77
C GLN A 1067 22.64 35.56 17.23
N SER A 1068 22.69 34.26 16.82
CA SER A 1068 23.59 33.62 15.79
C SER A 1068 25.15 33.71 15.89
N SER A 1069 26.03 32.86 15.34
CA SER A 1069 26.10 31.47 14.77
C SER A 1069 27.63 31.16 14.55
N MET A 1070 28.23 29.95 14.35
CA MET A 1070 28.06 28.85 13.37
C MET A 1070 28.95 27.61 13.72
N SER A 1071 28.57 26.42 13.22
CA SER A 1071 29.30 25.21 12.69
C SER A 1071 30.85 24.99 12.86
N ALA A 1072 31.44 23.78 12.71
CA ALA A 1072 30.99 22.52 12.08
C ALA A 1072 31.81 21.25 12.44
N ILE A 1073 31.17 20.07 12.29
CA ILE A 1073 31.67 18.77 11.74
C ILE A 1073 32.96 18.11 12.33
N SER A 1074 32.77 16.94 12.94
CA SER A 1074 33.19 15.64 12.36
C SER A 1074 32.23 14.52 12.77
#